data_AF-A0A4S2HN90-F1
#
_entry.id   AF-A0A4S2HN90-F1
#
_cell.length_a   1.000
_cell.length_b   1.000
_cell.length_c   1.000
_cell.angle_alpha   90.00
_cell.angle_beta   90.00
_cell.angle_gamma   90.00
#
_symmetry.space_group_name_H-M   'P 1'
#
loop_
_entity.id
_entity.type
_entity.pdbx_description
1 polymer ?
#
loop_
_entity_poly.entity_id
_entity_poly.type
_entity_poly.pdbx_seq_one_letter_code
_entity_poly.pdbx_strand_id
1 'polypeptide(L)'
;MQQFFRTQFILQGGKGMKGKYFLILCLLLFLCGGTVSASSGGGTDSLRITDENRFDPEFYRQPEARYASQGGEGRSARAGLDFETYIIEQLQQFATTIDVSGYGISNGKAGSAYFQILNSHPELFYVEGSVNWRYNSSGMVTQYYNIKYRDAQANIQRQQKELEAAANEALTWVDDSMSDMEKALVIHDYLVLNCEYDQERLQNGTVPAYSHSAYGALVSRLAVCDGYSHAYSYILEKLGIPCELVTSDSMNHAWNMVSIGGDWYHVDVTWDDPIWDCIGRVLHSYFLLSDQVISDSGHKHANWSAGHTAVSDTYKQAFWTGIQSAFCYWRGNWYYARYNGTSRTGDVLKKQELLGSGEETVCSESNLWGSYGGNYMYLDFDAGRNAIYFNSGTSIFRLEDEKWAEMVYEPELSANQYIFGFTIKEDQLCYWLSNSPNVSRKQSLRTHPVPEQALSQITGISAENLTAVYDGKWKLIQVKGTKNGDYVTYAGENGMFGAEQPEMKDAGVYQVSYKVERSGCQPFQGQAQIVIEKAEPIYAVPEGLQIVKGQALGEVKLPERFFWETDTAKKWRTEGEVICYVLYSPEDSRNYKTVSHIPVKVTVVKEEGPDTPSEGDKEEEPDVPPEGERPGEEKPKEPDEPSGGEGTPGQPDHSPEEENPDTPPGEEQPSIPSEVNPEDTEKEVPSFTPPKGLSGHSGKMLSSVKLPAGFVWQTSESTRLWREGSYTYYVKYVPEDTKKYVSVSNIPVKVQVICPEHRYISEVTRAATRTRKGQETFTCEICGNAYTREISLELPKKPEPVSGLKVTKVSANSLQFSWKKTEGVKYRAVLYQKNAVVATGYTDKNVYAFSKLQSAADYQMKVTAYREIDGGKYYADQEASVKASTALGKVKLVSVKGQGTGKVKITWKKVSGAGGYEIFMKTGTGSYKKIKSIAKGKTVAFTKSGLKKGKNYSFRIRAYKKSGGKKAYGAYSNVKTWKRK
;
A
#
# COMPACT_ATOMS: atom_id res chain seq x y z
N MET A 1 1.68 37.54 2.91
CA MET A 1 2.22 38.92 2.83
C MET A 1 1.30 39.70 1.88
N GLN A 2 0.46 40.64 2.39
CA GLN A 2 -0.44 41.61 1.71
C GLN A 2 -1.50 41.08 0.71
N GLN A 3 -2.78 41.50 0.61
CA GLN A 3 -3.71 42.51 1.19
C GLN A 3 -5.16 41.96 0.94
N PHE A 4 -6.24 42.24 1.69
CA PHE A 4 -6.94 43.52 1.81
C PHE A 4 -8.08 43.43 2.85
N PHE A 5 -8.25 44.47 3.68
CA PHE A 5 -9.57 45.08 3.97
C PHE A 5 -9.36 46.56 4.32
N ARG A 6 -10.04 47.44 3.57
CA ARG A 6 -10.23 48.89 3.82
C ARG A 6 -11.26 49.05 4.96
N THR A 7 -11.24 50.11 5.78
CA THR A 7 -11.93 51.39 5.47
C THR A 7 -11.53 52.53 6.43
N GLN A 8 -11.17 53.67 5.80
CA GLN A 8 -11.15 55.10 6.17
C GLN A 8 -10.63 55.61 7.54
N PHE A 9 -9.64 56.53 7.50
CA PHE A 9 -9.86 57.99 7.66
C PHE A 9 -8.61 58.80 7.23
N ILE A 10 -8.90 60.04 6.82
CA ILE A 10 -8.16 61.06 6.06
C ILE A 10 -6.92 61.64 6.80
N LEU A 11 -5.80 61.90 6.08
CA LEU A 11 -5.07 63.19 5.96
C LEU A 11 -3.56 63.05 5.64
N GLN A 12 -3.20 63.60 4.48
CA GLN A 12 -1.98 64.30 4.06
C GLN A 12 -0.62 63.95 4.68
N GLY A 13 0.33 63.63 3.79
CA GLY A 13 1.74 63.41 4.09
C GLY A 13 2.56 64.68 4.32
N GLY A 14 3.73 64.47 4.93
CA GLY A 14 4.81 65.45 5.10
C GLY A 14 6.15 64.74 5.33
N LYS A 15 7.11 65.07 4.48
CA LYS A 15 8.50 64.61 4.30
C LYS A 15 9.33 64.45 5.59
N GLY A 16 10.35 63.57 5.57
CA GLY A 16 11.48 63.64 6.53
C GLY A 16 12.46 62.47 6.60
N MET A 17 13.38 62.39 5.63
CA MET A 17 14.79 61.93 5.65
C MET A 17 15.29 60.65 6.39
N LYS A 18 16.13 59.96 5.61
CA LYS A 18 17.03 58.82 5.83
C LYS A 18 18.04 58.98 6.99
N GLY A 19 18.47 57.84 7.55
CA GLY A 19 19.83 57.67 8.08
C GLY A 19 19.93 56.79 9.34
N LYS A 20 20.75 55.74 9.25
CA LYS A 20 21.30 54.88 10.34
C LYS A 20 20.68 53.49 10.58
N TYR A 21 20.64 52.60 9.59
CA TYR A 21 20.71 51.13 9.85
C TYR A 21 21.39 50.33 8.72
N PHE A 22 22.25 50.96 7.90
CA PHE A 22 23.01 50.28 6.83
C PHE A 22 24.45 49.90 7.23
N LEU A 23 24.82 49.98 8.52
CA LEU A 23 26.21 49.76 8.96
C LEU A 23 26.36 48.78 10.15
N ILE A 24 25.37 47.92 10.38
CA ILE A 24 25.44 46.83 11.38
C ILE A 24 25.18 45.45 10.73
N LEU A 25 25.22 45.36 9.40
CA LEU A 25 25.13 44.08 8.67
C LEU A 25 26.46 43.62 8.05
N CYS A 26 27.53 44.41 8.17
CA CYS A 26 28.85 44.11 7.57
C CYS A 26 29.92 43.66 8.58
N LEU A 27 29.55 43.25 9.80
CA LEU A 27 30.52 42.92 10.86
C LEU A 27 30.31 41.55 11.56
N LEU A 28 29.66 40.61 10.87
CA LEU A 28 29.52 39.21 11.32
C LEU A 28 29.91 38.20 10.23
N LEU A 29 30.82 38.57 9.33
CA LEU A 29 31.32 37.71 8.24
C LEU A 29 32.82 37.39 8.29
N PHE A 30 33.49 37.52 9.43
CA PHE A 30 34.87 37.01 9.59
C PHE A 30 35.11 36.46 11.01
N LEU A 31 35.80 35.31 11.08
CA LEU A 31 36.14 34.45 12.24
C LEU A 31 35.08 33.33 12.48
N CYS A 32 35.19 32.11 11.95
CA CYS A 32 36.36 31.24 11.89
C CYS A 32 36.65 30.71 10.47
N GLY A 33 37.89 30.85 10.04
CA GLY A 33 38.42 30.13 8.89
C GLY A 33 38.71 28.67 9.27
N GLY A 34 38.04 27.76 8.57
CA GLY A 34 38.64 26.49 8.13
C GLY A 34 39.01 26.68 6.67
N THR A 35 40.19 26.18 6.30
CA THR A 35 40.78 26.21 4.95
C THR A 35 39.77 26.09 3.82
N VAL A 36 39.74 27.07 2.90
CA VAL A 36 39.19 26.88 1.56
C VAL A 36 40.18 26.00 0.82
N SER A 37 39.97 24.68 0.88
CA SER A 37 40.30 23.85 -0.27
C SER A 37 39.24 24.13 -1.33
N ALA A 38 39.66 24.37 -2.56
CA ALA A 38 38.74 24.25 -3.68
C ALA A 38 38.32 22.78 -3.76
N SER A 39 37.17 22.42 -3.17
CA SER A 39 36.57 21.11 -3.42
C SER A 39 35.82 21.17 -4.74
N SER A 40 36.52 20.85 -5.82
CA SER A 40 35.86 20.25 -6.98
C SER A 40 35.25 18.92 -6.53
N GLY A 41 33.92 18.79 -6.47
CA GLY A 41 33.32 17.48 -6.25
C GLY A 41 31.83 17.52 -6.00
N GLY A 42 31.10 16.60 -6.65
CA GLY A 42 29.71 16.32 -6.34
C GLY A 42 29.47 15.89 -4.89
N GLY A 43 28.21 15.75 -4.49
CA GLY A 43 27.80 15.43 -3.12
C GLY A 43 26.71 14.37 -3.03
N THR A 44 26.23 14.13 -1.80
CA THR A 44 25.10 13.25 -1.48
C THR A 44 24.06 13.99 -0.68
N ASP A 45 22.79 13.63 -0.84
CA ASP A 45 21.67 14.15 -0.06
C ASP A 45 20.61 13.04 0.12
N SER A 46 19.62 13.26 1.00
CA SER A 46 18.65 12.23 1.36
C SER A 46 17.30 12.84 1.77
N LEU A 47 16.22 12.10 1.54
CA LEU A 47 14.89 12.47 1.99
C LEU A 47 14.18 11.25 2.56
N ARG A 48 13.45 11.47 3.65
CA ARG A 48 12.60 10.47 4.30
C ARG A 48 11.22 11.08 4.57
N ILE A 49 10.18 10.32 4.26
CA ILE A 49 8.81 10.61 4.61
C ILE A 49 8.59 10.32 6.10
N THR A 50 8.06 11.33 6.80
CA THR A 50 7.66 11.30 8.21
C THR A 50 6.26 11.88 8.33
N ASP A 51 5.63 11.75 9.50
CA ASP A 51 4.29 12.31 9.72
C ASP A 51 4.26 13.84 9.54
N GLU A 52 5.40 14.53 9.73
CA GLU A 52 5.49 15.99 9.58
C GLU A 52 5.59 16.49 8.13
N ASN A 53 5.99 15.64 7.18
CA ASN A 53 6.16 16.05 5.78
C ASN A 53 5.40 15.17 4.78
N ARG A 54 4.71 14.14 5.26
CA ARG A 54 3.97 13.19 4.43
C ARG A 54 3.03 13.87 3.47
N PHE A 55 2.35 14.93 3.89
CA PHE A 55 1.37 15.65 3.07
C PHE A 55 1.96 16.90 2.41
N ASP A 56 3.29 16.97 2.25
CA ASP A 56 3.91 18.02 1.45
C ASP A 56 3.37 17.96 0.01
N PRO A 57 2.71 19.04 -0.47
CA PRO A 57 2.22 19.15 -1.83
C PRO A 57 3.21 18.78 -2.93
N GLU A 58 4.51 18.99 -2.70
CA GLU A 58 5.54 18.72 -3.71
C GLU A 58 5.60 17.23 -4.05
N PHE A 59 5.19 16.31 -3.15
CA PHE A 59 5.25 14.86 -3.35
C PHE A 59 4.05 14.25 -4.10
N TYR A 60 2.96 14.99 -4.31
CA TYR A 60 1.73 14.46 -4.92
C TYR A 60 1.37 15.12 -6.24
N ARG A 61 2.05 16.21 -6.61
CA ARG A 61 1.86 16.80 -7.93
C ARG A 61 2.41 15.88 -9.00
N GLN A 62 1.68 15.77 -10.10
CA GLN A 62 2.14 15.08 -11.29
C GLN A 62 3.54 15.56 -11.69
N PRO A 63 4.48 14.66 -11.98
CA PRO A 63 5.82 15.03 -12.37
C PRO A 63 5.75 15.91 -13.62
N GLU A 64 6.48 17.03 -13.62
CA GLU A 64 6.62 17.83 -14.83
C GLU A 64 7.23 16.91 -15.92
N ALA A 65 6.67 16.87 -17.13
CA ALA A 65 7.14 16.06 -18.28
C ALA A 65 8.57 16.41 -18.79
N ARG A 66 9.41 16.99 -17.92
CA ARG A 66 10.65 17.72 -18.20
C ARG A 66 11.92 16.87 -18.07
N TYR A 67 11.82 15.60 -17.72
CA TYR A 67 12.98 14.70 -17.58
C TYR A 67 13.16 13.79 -18.80
N ALA A 68 13.24 14.37 -20.00
CA ALA A 68 13.50 13.60 -21.22
C ALA A 68 14.93 13.03 -21.21
N SER A 69 15.10 11.77 -21.64
CA SER A 69 16.41 11.15 -21.77
C SER A 69 17.25 11.93 -22.79
N GLN A 70 18.40 12.48 -22.36
CA GLN A 70 19.33 13.11 -23.30
C GLN A 70 20.10 12.02 -24.02
N GLY A 71 19.65 11.68 -25.24
CA GLY A 71 20.34 10.77 -26.14
C GLY A 71 21.78 11.21 -26.38
N GLY A 72 22.71 10.57 -25.67
CA GLY A 72 24.13 10.80 -25.82
C GLY A 72 24.86 9.47 -25.64
N GLU A 73 25.64 9.11 -26.65
CA GLU A 73 26.51 7.93 -26.65
C GLU A 73 27.41 7.95 -25.41
N GLY A 74 27.17 7.02 -24.47
CA GLY A 74 28.10 6.76 -23.35
C GLY A 74 27.57 6.92 -21.92
N ARG A 75 26.25 6.96 -21.65
CA ARG A 75 25.72 6.93 -20.27
C ARG A 75 24.67 5.83 -20.07
N SER A 76 24.76 5.13 -18.95
CA SER A 76 24.00 3.95 -18.50
C SER A 76 22.48 4.11 -18.32
N ALA A 77 21.88 5.20 -18.80
CA ALA A 77 20.43 5.26 -18.96
C ALA A 77 20.03 4.29 -20.08
N ARG A 78 19.05 3.42 -19.84
CA ARG A 78 18.53 2.52 -20.87
C ARG A 78 17.96 3.41 -21.99
N ALA A 79 18.62 3.44 -23.15
CA ALA A 79 18.30 4.36 -24.22
C ALA A 79 16.81 4.23 -24.63
N GLY A 80 16.04 5.31 -24.47
CA GLY A 80 14.69 5.43 -25.03
C GLY A 80 13.50 5.47 -24.05
N LEU A 81 13.67 5.20 -22.75
CA LEU A 81 12.57 5.30 -21.76
C LEU A 81 12.48 6.71 -21.15
N ASP A 82 11.27 7.12 -20.77
CA ASP A 82 11.06 8.30 -19.92
C ASP A 82 11.45 8.02 -18.45
N PHE A 83 11.64 9.07 -17.67
CA PHE A 83 12.13 8.98 -16.30
C PHE A 83 11.23 8.14 -15.39
N GLU A 84 9.91 8.31 -15.48
CA GLU A 84 8.95 7.65 -14.60
C GLU A 84 8.92 6.15 -14.90
N THR A 85 8.74 5.77 -16.16
CA THR A 85 8.78 4.37 -16.62
C THR A 85 10.10 3.69 -16.20
N TYR A 86 11.23 4.38 -16.38
CA TYR A 86 12.53 3.81 -16.00
C TYR A 86 12.67 3.58 -14.50
N ILE A 87 12.23 4.51 -13.65
CA ILE A 87 12.27 4.31 -12.19
C ILE A 87 11.37 3.15 -11.79
N ILE A 88 10.15 3.05 -12.34
CA ILE A 88 9.22 1.96 -12.04
C ILE A 88 9.84 0.61 -12.40
N GLU A 89 10.38 0.45 -13.62
CA GLU A 89 11.03 -0.80 -14.05
C GLU A 89 12.16 -1.22 -13.09
N GLN A 90 12.96 -0.25 -12.63
CA GLN A 90 14.06 -0.53 -11.70
C GLN A 90 13.57 -0.93 -10.31
N LEU A 91 12.53 -0.27 -9.79
CA LEU A 91 11.94 -0.59 -8.49
C LEU A 91 11.20 -1.94 -8.49
N GLN A 92 10.57 -2.31 -9.60
CA GLN A 92 9.98 -3.64 -9.79
C GLN A 92 11.03 -4.75 -9.86
N GLN A 93 12.26 -4.43 -10.29
CA GLN A 93 13.41 -5.33 -10.25
C GLN A 93 14.19 -5.28 -8.93
N PHE A 94 13.65 -4.62 -7.90
CA PHE A 94 14.27 -4.49 -6.58
C PHE A 94 15.66 -3.82 -6.61
N ALA A 95 15.91 -2.92 -7.56
CA ALA A 95 17.17 -2.19 -7.64
C ALA A 95 17.39 -1.37 -6.35
N THR A 96 18.53 -1.57 -5.67
CA THR A 96 18.90 -0.76 -4.49
C THR A 96 19.63 0.53 -4.87
N THR A 97 19.97 0.65 -6.16
CA THR A 97 20.70 1.76 -6.77
C THR A 97 20.23 1.93 -8.22
N ILE A 98 19.94 3.17 -8.63
CA ILE A 98 19.41 3.50 -9.95
C ILE A 98 20.21 4.68 -10.53
N ASP A 99 20.77 4.51 -11.74
CA ASP A 99 21.47 5.59 -12.45
C ASP A 99 20.48 6.51 -13.14
N VAL A 100 20.49 7.79 -12.77
CA VAL A 100 19.59 8.81 -13.34
C VAL A 100 20.34 9.96 -14.01
N SER A 101 21.64 9.76 -14.30
CA SER A 101 22.52 10.77 -14.88
C SER A 101 22.09 11.26 -16.27
N GLY A 102 21.26 10.49 -16.97
CA GLY A 102 20.68 10.82 -18.28
C GLY A 102 19.45 11.73 -18.26
N TYR A 103 18.82 11.94 -17.09
CA TYR A 103 17.50 12.59 -16.97
C TYR A 103 17.55 14.08 -16.55
N GLY A 104 18.75 14.61 -16.29
CA GLY A 104 18.89 16.05 -16.05
C GLY A 104 18.17 16.57 -14.80
N ILE A 105 18.07 15.76 -13.73
CA ILE A 105 17.39 16.15 -12.49
C ILE A 105 18.31 17.04 -11.66
N SER A 106 17.83 18.19 -11.20
CA SER A 106 18.58 19.05 -10.27
C SER A 106 18.48 18.54 -8.82
N ASN A 107 19.52 18.72 -8.00
CA ASN A 107 19.55 18.29 -6.59
C ASN A 107 18.30 18.68 -5.79
N GLY A 108 17.81 19.93 -5.95
CA GLY A 108 16.64 20.42 -5.23
C GLY A 108 15.30 19.79 -5.64
N LYS A 109 15.26 19.03 -6.74
CA LYS A 109 14.08 18.31 -7.23
C LYS A 109 14.17 16.78 -7.06
N ALA A 110 15.31 16.27 -6.60
CA ALA A 110 15.57 14.83 -6.55
C ALA A 110 14.55 14.10 -5.67
N GLY A 111 14.37 14.58 -4.44
CA GLY A 111 13.43 13.99 -3.49
C GLY A 111 11.98 14.04 -3.99
N SER A 112 11.51 15.20 -4.46
CA SER A 112 10.14 15.34 -4.96
C SER A 112 9.90 14.48 -6.20
N ALA A 113 10.82 14.47 -7.18
CA ALA A 113 10.68 13.64 -8.38
C ALA A 113 10.56 12.14 -8.06
N TYR A 114 11.29 11.65 -7.05
CA TYR A 114 11.21 10.25 -6.63
C TYR A 114 9.88 9.93 -5.91
N PHE A 115 9.44 10.77 -4.97
CA PHE A 115 8.20 10.52 -4.22
C PHE A 115 6.92 10.80 -5.02
N GLN A 116 6.98 11.66 -6.03
CA GLN A 116 5.88 11.83 -7.00
C GLN A 116 5.55 10.50 -7.68
N ILE A 117 6.56 9.77 -8.16
CA ILE A 117 6.40 8.44 -8.77
C ILE A 117 5.84 7.45 -7.75
N LEU A 118 6.39 7.40 -6.53
CA LEU A 118 5.86 6.46 -5.52
C LEU A 118 4.39 6.74 -5.15
N ASN A 119 3.95 8.00 -5.19
CA ASN A 119 2.59 8.37 -4.84
C ASN A 119 1.61 8.25 -6.03
N SER A 120 2.08 8.39 -7.28
CA SER A 120 1.29 8.12 -8.48
C SER A 120 1.14 6.63 -8.80
N HIS A 121 1.97 5.77 -8.18
CA HIS A 121 1.99 4.32 -8.40
C HIS A 121 1.72 3.53 -7.11
N PRO A 122 0.44 3.42 -6.66
CA PRO A 122 0.07 2.70 -5.44
C PRO A 122 0.55 1.24 -5.37
N GLU A 123 0.78 0.59 -6.51
CA GLU A 123 1.34 -0.75 -6.65
C GLU A 123 2.78 -0.87 -6.10
N LEU A 124 3.49 0.26 -5.94
CA LEU A 124 4.84 0.33 -5.36
C LEU A 124 4.84 0.49 -3.83
N PHE A 125 3.73 0.17 -3.14
CA PHE A 125 3.58 0.30 -1.68
C PHE A 125 4.71 -0.34 -0.85
N TYR A 126 5.40 -1.34 -1.41
CA TYR A 126 6.48 -2.09 -0.80
C TYR A 126 7.84 -1.36 -0.77
N VAL A 127 7.95 -0.21 -1.45
CA VAL A 127 9.15 0.64 -1.40
C VAL A 127 9.13 1.47 -0.11
N GLU A 128 10.25 1.52 0.61
CA GLU A 128 10.34 2.35 1.81
C GLU A 128 10.29 3.85 1.46
N GLY A 129 9.67 4.63 2.33
CA GLY A 129 9.56 6.08 2.21
C GLY A 129 10.88 6.84 2.47
N SER A 130 12.01 6.36 1.96
CA SER A 130 13.31 7.03 2.08
C SER A 130 14.21 6.75 0.89
N VAL A 131 14.96 7.75 0.44
CA VAL A 131 15.92 7.64 -0.66
C VAL A 131 17.13 8.52 -0.42
N ASN A 132 18.32 8.04 -0.83
CA ASN A 132 19.53 8.85 -0.92
C ASN A 132 19.87 9.07 -2.40
N TRP A 133 20.54 10.18 -2.71
CA TRP A 133 21.03 10.41 -4.07
C TRP A 133 22.39 11.08 -4.10
N ARG A 134 23.10 10.86 -5.20
CA ARG A 134 24.37 11.53 -5.55
C ARG A 134 24.11 12.57 -6.61
N TYR A 135 24.81 13.69 -6.54
CA TYR A 135 24.81 14.72 -7.57
C TYR A 135 26.23 15.13 -7.93
N ASN A 136 26.46 15.54 -9.18
CA ASN A 136 27.77 15.97 -9.66
C ASN A 136 28.07 17.43 -9.28
N SER A 137 29.24 17.94 -9.67
CA SER A 137 29.66 19.32 -9.38
C SER A 137 28.76 20.40 -10.00
N SER A 138 27.94 20.06 -11.00
CA SER A 138 26.91 20.96 -11.56
C SER A 138 25.58 20.91 -10.81
N GLY A 139 25.47 20.14 -9.73
CA GLY A 139 24.23 19.98 -8.95
C GLY A 139 23.21 19.05 -9.61
N MET A 140 23.62 18.26 -10.61
CA MET A 140 22.76 17.33 -11.34
C MET A 140 22.84 15.95 -10.69
N VAL A 141 21.68 15.36 -10.41
CA VAL A 141 21.57 14.04 -9.81
C VAL A 141 22.08 13.00 -10.81
N THR A 142 22.96 12.14 -10.33
CA THR A 142 23.54 11.05 -11.13
C THR A 142 22.99 9.69 -10.74
N GLN A 143 22.57 9.51 -9.48
CA GLN A 143 22.19 8.20 -8.97
C GLN A 143 21.30 8.32 -7.74
N TYR A 144 20.21 7.55 -7.69
CA TYR A 144 19.52 7.17 -6.44
C TYR A 144 20.17 5.92 -5.85
N TYR A 145 20.34 5.84 -4.54
CA TYR A 145 20.98 4.70 -3.88
C TYR A 145 20.43 4.47 -2.47
N ASN A 146 20.75 3.31 -1.89
CA ASN A 146 20.24 2.88 -0.58
C ASN A 146 18.70 2.87 -0.54
N ILE A 147 18.10 2.51 -1.69
CA ILE A 147 16.67 2.23 -1.79
C ILE A 147 16.40 0.95 -1.02
N LYS A 148 15.37 0.98 -0.19
CA LYS A 148 15.00 -0.12 0.69
C LYS A 148 13.58 -0.58 0.39
N TYR A 149 13.37 -1.86 0.66
CA TYR A 149 12.11 -2.54 0.47
C TYR A 149 11.61 -3.03 1.83
N ARG A 150 10.29 -2.97 2.03
CA ARG A 150 9.67 -3.24 3.33
C ARG A 150 9.73 -4.70 3.75
N ASP A 151 9.99 -5.60 2.82
CA ASP A 151 10.01 -7.04 3.03
C ASP A 151 10.94 -7.74 2.01
N ALA A 152 11.10 -9.06 2.12
CA ALA A 152 11.80 -9.88 1.16
C ALA A 152 11.04 -9.97 -0.18
N GLN A 153 11.78 -10.11 -1.29
CA GLN A 153 11.23 -10.15 -2.65
C GLN A 153 10.06 -11.14 -2.82
N ALA A 154 10.18 -12.36 -2.29
CA ALA A 154 9.11 -13.36 -2.39
C ALA A 154 7.83 -12.93 -1.65
N ASN A 155 7.96 -12.25 -0.49
CA ASN A 155 6.80 -11.72 0.24
C ASN A 155 6.16 -10.56 -0.52
N ILE A 156 6.96 -9.69 -1.13
CA ILE A 156 6.46 -8.56 -1.92
C ILE A 156 5.68 -9.06 -3.14
N GLN A 157 6.21 -10.05 -3.86
CA GLN A 157 5.51 -10.66 -4.99
C GLN A 157 4.17 -11.29 -4.58
N ARG A 158 4.09 -11.89 -3.38
CA ARG A 158 2.83 -12.38 -2.81
C ARG A 158 1.88 -11.22 -2.50
N GLN A 159 2.36 -10.19 -1.81
CA GLN A 159 1.56 -9.02 -1.43
C GLN A 159 1.03 -8.25 -2.66
N GLN A 160 1.78 -8.20 -3.75
CA GLN A 160 1.31 -7.65 -5.03
C GLN A 160 0.15 -8.46 -5.61
N LYS A 161 0.23 -9.80 -5.56
CA LYS A 161 -0.89 -10.67 -5.98
C LYS A 161 -2.11 -10.51 -5.07
N GLU A 162 -1.91 -10.38 -3.76
CA GLU A 162 -2.97 -10.11 -2.79
C GLU A 162 -3.65 -8.76 -3.07
N LEU A 163 -2.88 -7.70 -3.34
CA LEU A 163 -3.41 -6.38 -3.72
C LEU A 163 -4.25 -6.46 -5.00
N GLU A 164 -3.75 -7.16 -6.02
CA GLU A 164 -4.47 -7.34 -7.28
C GLU A 164 -5.76 -8.12 -7.10
N ALA A 165 -5.73 -9.20 -6.31
CA ALA A 165 -6.92 -9.98 -5.98
C ALA A 165 -7.97 -9.13 -5.23
N ALA A 166 -7.53 -8.33 -4.25
CA ALA A 166 -8.42 -7.45 -3.50
C ALA A 166 -9.00 -6.31 -4.36
N ALA A 167 -8.23 -5.78 -5.31
CA ALA A 167 -8.75 -4.82 -6.28
C ALA A 167 -9.78 -5.48 -7.23
N ASN A 168 -9.54 -6.70 -7.68
CA ASN A 168 -10.51 -7.45 -8.50
C ASN A 168 -11.79 -7.78 -7.72
N GLU A 169 -11.68 -8.04 -6.42
CA GLU A 169 -12.84 -8.19 -5.54
C GLU A 169 -13.69 -6.92 -5.52
N ALA A 170 -13.08 -5.74 -5.36
CA ALA A 170 -13.78 -4.45 -5.42
C ALA A 170 -14.45 -4.22 -6.78
N LEU A 171 -13.77 -4.59 -7.88
CA LEU A 171 -14.31 -4.48 -9.23
C LEU A 171 -15.55 -5.35 -9.48
N THR A 172 -15.80 -6.38 -8.66
CA THR A 172 -17.02 -7.21 -8.79
C THR A 172 -18.30 -6.47 -8.42
N TRP A 173 -18.20 -5.33 -7.73
CA TRP A 173 -19.33 -4.44 -7.48
C TRP A 173 -19.70 -3.60 -8.71
N VAL A 174 -18.80 -3.48 -9.69
CA VAL A 174 -18.99 -2.67 -10.89
C VAL A 174 -19.67 -3.49 -11.99
N ASP A 175 -20.76 -2.95 -12.55
CA ASP A 175 -21.34 -3.46 -13.80
C ASP A 175 -20.93 -2.55 -14.97
N ASP A 176 -20.67 -3.16 -16.13
CA ASP A 176 -20.18 -2.44 -17.32
C ASP A 176 -21.18 -1.39 -17.84
N SER A 177 -22.47 -1.53 -17.51
CA SER A 177 -23.50 -0.55 -17.86
C SER A 177 -23.46 0.73 -17.03
N MET A 178 -22.73 0.74 -15.91
CA MET A 178 -22.59 1.92 -15.06
C MET A 178 -21.81 3.04 -15.77
N SER A 179 -22.27 4.27 -15.59
CA SER A 179 -21.50 5.47 -15.91
C SER A 179 -20.27 5.61 -15.00
N ASP A 180 -19.28 6.41 -15.40
CA ASP A 180 -18.09 6.66 -14.58
C ASP A 180 -18.44 7.21 -13.20
N MET A 181 -19.50 8.02 -13.10
CA MET A 181 -20.02 8.53 -11.83
C MET A 181 -20.52 7.41 -10.92
N GLU A 182 -21.30 6.48 -11.48
CA GLU A 182 -21.85 5.33 -10.76
C GLU A 182 -20.75 4.36 -10.34
N LYS A 183 -19.76 4.11 -11.20
CA LYS A 183 -18.57 3.32 -10.88
C LYS A 183 -17.80 3.95 -9.72
N ALA A 184 -17.57 5.27 -9.77
CA ALA A 184 -16.91 6.00 -8.72
C ALA A 184 -17.65 5.92 -7.36
N LEU A 185 -18.99 5.98 -7.38
CA LEU A 185 -19.83 5.85 -6.18
C LEU A 185 -19.74 4.43 -5.59
N VAL A 186 -19.86 3.41 -6.42
CA VAL A 186 -19.85 2.02 -5.96
C VAL A 186 -18.49 1.64 -5.35
N ILE A 187 -17.38 2.07 -5.95
CA ILE A 187 -16.05 1.84 -5.40
C ILE A 187 -15.82 2.65 -4.11
N HIS A 188 -16.40 3.85 -4.03
CA HIS A 188 -16.38 4.64 -2.79
C HIS A 188 -17.06 3.86 -1.67
N ASP A 189 -18.29 3.37 -1.91
CA ASP A 189 -19.07 2.63 -0.91
C ASP A 189 -18.42 1.31 -0.53
N TYR A 190 -17.82 0.60 -1.51
CA TYR A 190 -17.04 -0.62 -1.25
C TYR A 190 -15.92 -0.35 -0.24
N LEU A 191 -15.16 0.73 -0.41
CA LEU A 191 -14.06 1.06 0.50
C LEU A 191 -14.57 1.41 1.90
N VAL A 192 -15.65 2.18 2.02
CA VAL A 192 -16.23 2.54 3.33
C VAL A 192 -16.78 1.30 4.06
N LEU A 193 -17.37 0.34 3.35
CA LEU A 193 -17.87 -0.90 3.98
C LEU A 193 -16.76 -1.87 4.38
N ASN A 194 -15.68 -1.94 3.59
CA ASN A 194 -14.69 -2.98 3.73
C ASN A 194 -13.42 -2.55 4.47
N CYS A 195 -13.13 -1.26 4.57
CA CYS A 195 -11.97 -0.76 5.30
C CYS A 195 -12.40 -0.02 6.58
N GLU A 196 -11.68 -0.25 7.69
CA GLU A 196 -11.81 0.53 8.92
C GLU A 196 -10.68 1.57 9.01
N TYR A 197 -11.01 2.80 9.41
CA TYR A 197 -9.97 3.78 9.72
C TYR A 197 -9.12 3.30 10.91
N ASP A 198 -7.79 3.28 10.77
CA ASP A 198 -6.82 2.77 11.78
C ASP A 198 -6.66 3.74 12.97
N GLN A 199 -7.80 4.14 13.54
CA GLN A 199 -7.99 5.15 14.56
C GLN A 199 -7.26 4.78 15.85
N GLU A 200 -7.29 3.50 16.21
CA GLU A 200 -6.61 3.02 17.41
C GLU A 200 -5.10 3.21 17.31
N ARG A 201 -4.47 2.78 16.20
CA ARG A 201 -3.02 2.95 16.03
C ARG A 201 -2.65 4.41 15.77
N LEU A 202 -3.51 5.20 15.13
CA LEU A 202 -3.32 6.64 14.97
C LEU A 202 -3.27 7.37 16.33
N GLN A 203 -4.26 7.13 17.19
CA GLN A 203 -4.28 7.70 18.54
C GLN A 203 -3.06 7.29 19.37
N ASN A 204 -2.54 6.09 19.12
CA ASN A 204 -1.37 5.56 19.80
C ASN A 204 -0.02 6.00 19.19
N GLY A 205 -0.02 6.58 17.98
CA GLY A 205 1.20 6.94 17.25
C GLY A 205 1.97 5.73 16.73
N THR A 206 1.26 4.66 16.37
CA THR A 206 1.81 3.36 15.95
C THR A 206 1.25 2.88 14.61
N VAL A 207 0.80 3.81 13.76
CA VAL A 207 0.26 3.48 12.43
C VAL A 207 1.36 2.78 11.64
N PRO A 208 1.14 1.54 11.18
CA PRO A 208 2.12 0.82 10.40
C PRO A 208 2.16 1.40 8.99
N ALA A 209 3.30 1.27 8.33
CA ALA A 209 3.50 1.93 7.05
C ALA A 209 2.55 1.43 5.94
N TYR A 210 2.05 0.19 6.02
CA TYR A 210 1.07 -0.32 5.05
C TYR A 210 -0.30 0.37 5.20
N SER A 211 -0.67 0.90 6.37
CA SER A 211 -1.94 1.64 6.56
C SER A 211 -1.96 2.96 5.77
N HIS A 212 -0.81 3.37 5.23
CA HIS A 212 -0.65 4.52 4.33
C HIS A 212 -0.62 4.12 2.85
N SER A 213 -1.16 2.95 2.49
CA SER A 213 -1.11 2.43 1.12
C SER A 213 -2.39 1.73 0.71
N ALA A 214 -2.56 1.52 -0.60
CA ALA A 214 -3.66 0.74 -1.15
C ALA A 214 -3.73 -0.68 -0.55
N TYR A 215 -2.59 -1.29 -0.26
CA TYR A 215 -2.53 -2.59 0.42
C TYR A 215 -3.14 -2.56 1.83
N GLY A 216 -2.96 -1.46 2.56
CA GLY A 216 -3.58 -1.28 3.88
C GLY A 216 -5.10 -1.27 3.81
N ALA A 217 -5.65 -0.50 2.87
CA ALA A 217 -7.09 -0.35 2.72
C ALA A 217 -7.76 -1.59 2.09
N LEU A 218 -7.18 -2.13 1.01
CA LEU A 218 -7.80 -3.23 0.24
C LEU A 218 -7.53 -4.61 0.84
N VAL A 219 -6.29 -4.88 1.29
CA VAL A 219 -5.91 -6.22 1.76
C VAL A 219 -6.00 -6.30 3.28
N SER A 220 -5.38 -5.36 3.98
CA SER A 220 -5.38 -5.37 5.46
C SER A 220 -6.69 -4.84 6.07
N ARG A 221 -7.58 -4.26 5.25
CA ARG A 221 -8.86 -3.67 5.64
C ARG A 221 -8.74 -2.61 6.75
N LEU A 222 -7.55 -2.00 6.87
CA LEU A 222 -7.20 -1.02 7.90
C LEU A 222 -6.24 0.03 7.32
N ALA A 223 -6.69 1.29 7.27
CA ALA A 223 -5.91 2.37 6.65
C ALA A 223 -6.14 3.73 7.34
N VAL A 224 -5.28 4.70 7.02
CA VAL A 224 -5.52 6.13 7.28
C VAL A 224 -5.70 6.87 5.95
N CYS A 225 -5.89 8.19 5.99
CA CYS A 225 -6.41 8.97 4.85
C CYS A 225 -5.68 8.77 3.51
N ASP A 226 -4.34 8.70 3.51
CA ASP A 226 -3.59 8.40 2.28
C ASP A 226 -3.72 6.94 1.82
N GLY A 227 -3.91 5.98 2.73
CA GLY A 227 -4.21 4.59 2.37
C GLY A 227 -5.56 4.43 1.66
N TYR A 228 -6.61 5.10 2.14
CA TYR A 228 -7.90 5.18 1.42
C TYR A 228 -7.74 5.84 0.06
N SER A 229 -7.02 6.96 0.01
CA SER A 229 -6.83 7.73 -1.22
C SER A 229 -6.06 6.96 -2.29
N HIS A 230 -5.04 6.18 -1.88
CA HIS A 230 -4.30 5.30 -2.76
C HIS A 230 -5.15 4.13 -3.26
N ALA A 231 -5.96 3.51 -2.40
CA ALA A 231 -6.85 2.42 -2.82
C ALA A 231 -7.91 2.88 -3.82
N TYR A 232 -8.54 4.03 -3.57
CA TYR A 232 -9.53 4.60 -4.47
C TYR A 232 -8.90 4.94 -5.84
N SER A 233 -7.74 5.59 -5.85
CA SER A 233 -6.98 5.86 -7.08
C SER A 233 -6.61 4.58 -7.82
N TYR A 234 -6.13 3.55 -7.11
CA TYR A 234 -5.72 2.27 -7.71
C TYR A 234 -6.86 1.56 -8.44
N ILE A 235 -8.07 1.59 -7.88
CA ILE A 235 -9.23 0.95 -8.50
C ILE A 235 -9.78 1.82 -9.65
N LEU A 236 -9.86 3.14 -9.49
CA LEU A 236 -10.34 4.03 -10.55
C LEU A 236 -9.44 4.02 -11.79
N GLU A 237 -8.13 3.91 -11.61
CA GLU A 237 -7.19 3.75 -12.71
C GLU A 237 -7.50 2.49 -13.54
N LYS A 238 -7.79 1.36 -12.89
CA LYS A 238 -8.20 0.11 -13.56
C LYS A 238 -9.51 0.25 -14.32
N LEU A 239 -10.39 1.16 -13.89
CA LEU A 239 -11.64 1.49 -14.57
C LEU A 239 -11.46 2.54 -15.68
N GLY A 240 -10.24 3.07 -15.86
CA GLY A 240 -9.95 4.13 -16.83
C GLY A 240 -10.52 5.50 -16.44
N ILE A 241 -10.87 5.69 -15.17
CA ILE A 241 -11.43 6.94 -14.64
C ILE A 241 -10.28 7.79 -14.11
N PRO A 242 -9.98 8.98 -14.69
CA PRO A 242 -8.88 9.79 -14.23
C PRO A 242 -9.09 10.24 -12.77
N CYS A 243 -8.10 9.97 -11.93
CA CYS A 243 -8.08 10.27 -10.52
C CYS A 243 -6.74 10.91 -10.14
N GLU A 244 -6.76 11.86 -9.21
CA GLU A 244 -5.56 12.42 -8.61
C GLU A 244 -5.66 12.42 -7.08
N LEU A 245 -4.52 12.21 -6.42
CA LEU A 245 -4.43 12.42 -4.97
C LEU A 245 -4.34 13.92 -4.68
N VAL A 246 -5.08 14.35 -3.67
CA VAL A 246 -5.10 15.72 -3.16
C VAL A 246 -4.62 15.70 -1.72
N THR A 247 -3.77 16.67 -1.36
CA THR A 247 -3.21 16.76 0.00
C THR A 247 -3.32 18.15 0.57
N SER A 248 -3.41 18.23 1.90
CA SER A 248 -3.29 19.49 2.65
C SER A 248 -2.40 19.27 3.87
N ASP A 249 -1.17 19.79 3.79
CA ASP A 249 -0.21 19.82 4.90
C ASP A 249 -0.82 20.46 6.16
N SER A 250 -1.58 21.56 5.99
CA SER A 250 -2.21 22.26 7.11
C SER A 250 -3.31 21.47 7.81
N MET A 251 -3.93 20.52 7.11
CA MET A 251 -4.95 19.62 7.64
C MET A 251 -4.37 18.28 8.09
N ASN A 252 -3.12 17.97 7.69
CA ASN A 252 -2.53 16.64 7.82
C ASN A 252 -3.45 15.56 7.22
N HIS A 253 -3.91 15.81 5.98
CA HIS A 253 -4.96 15.03 5.33
C HIS A 253 -4.70 14.82 3.83
N ALA A 254 -5.18 13.70 3.30
CA ALA A 254 -5.16 13.34 1.89
C ALA A 254 -6.52 12.75 1.47
N TRP A 255 -6.95 13.05 0.25
CA TRP A 255 -8.17 12.56 -0.38
C TRP A 255 -7.98 12.53 -1.90
N ASN A 256 -9.05 12.39 -2.69
CA ASN A 256 -8.97 12.33 -4.15
C ASN A 256 -9.72 13.45 -4.86
N MET A 257 -9.34 13.69 -6.11
CA MET A 257 -10.18 14.31 -7.12
C MET A 257 -10.37 13.35 -8.29
N VAL A 258 -11.57 13.33 -8.86
CA VAL A 258 -11.97 12.43 -9.95
C VAL A 258 -12.55 13.23 -11.11
N SER A 259 -12.24 12.81 -12.34
CA SER A 259 -12.76 13.42 -13.57
C SER A 259 -14.02 12.68 -14.03
N ILE A 260 -15.19 13.32 -13.90
CA ILE A 260 -16.48 12.78 -14.33
C ILE A 260 -17.06 13.68 -15.41
N GLY A 261 -17.31 13.12 -16.60
CA GLY A 261 -17.84 13.89 -17.73
C GLY A 261 -16.92 15.03 -18.21
N GLY A 262 -15.62 14.95 -17.91
CA GLY A 262 -14.61 15.97 -18.23
C GLY A 262 -14.45 17.08 -17.17
N ASP A 263 -15.30 17.10 -16.15
CA ASP A 263 -15.18 18.00 -15.00
C ASP A 263 -14.53 17.27 -13.83
N TRP A 264 -13.71 17.99 -13.04
CA TRP A 264 -13.09 17.45 -11.83
C TRP A 264 -13.94 17.73 -10.59
N TYR A 265 -13.97 16.76 -9.67
CA TYR A 265 -14.68 16.84 -8.40
C TYR A 265 -13.86 16.21 -7.28
N HIS A 266 -13.99 16.73 -6.07
CA HIS A 266 -13.41 16.10 -4.88
C HIS A 266 -14.23 14.90 -4.43
N VAL A 267 -13.52 13.86 -3.99
CA VAL A 267 -14.06 12.69 -3.29
C VAL A 267 -13.19 12.41 -2.07
N ASP A 268 -13.78 12.43 -0.88
CA ASP A 268 -13.09 12.07 0.37
C ASP A 268 -13.75 10.86 1.03
N VAL A 269 -13.33 9.69 0.58
CA VAL A 269 -13.75 8.38 1.12
C VAL A 269 -13.49 8.29 2.63
N THR A 270 -12.43 8.94 3.13
CA THR A 270 -12.06 8.84 4.54
C THR A 270 -12.99 9.62 5.45
N TRP A 271 -13.42 10.81 5.03
CA TRP A 271 -14.35 11.62 5.83
C TRP A 271 -15.81 11.18 5.68
N ASP A 272 -16.11 10.40 4.64
CA ASP A 272 -17.37 9.67 4.48
C ASP A 272 -17.41 8.31 5.22
N ASP A 273 -16.26 7.82 5.69
CA ASP A 273 -16.16 6.70 6.64
C ASP A 273 -16.34 7.18 8.10
N PRO A 274 -17.37 6.73 8.84
CA PRO A 274 -17.60 7.12 10.23
C PRO A 274 -16.47 6.70 11.18
N ILE A 275 -16.01 7.60 12.05
CA ILE A 275 -15.02 7.30 13.11
C ILE A 275 -15.64 7.44 14.51
N TRP A 276 -15.65 6.42 15.37
CA TRP A 276 -15.20 5.03 15.14
C TRP A 276 -16.05 4.33 14.10
N ASP A 277 -15.46 3.31 13.44
CA ASP A 277 -16.13 2.52 12.41
C ASP A 277 -17.53 2.10 12.86
N CYS A 278 -18.48 2.39 11.98
CA CYS A 278 -19.88 2.11 12.15
C CYS A 278 -20.28 1.06 11.12
N ILE A 279 -20.25 -0.21 11.52
CA ILE A 279 -20.47 -1.34 10.61
C ILE A 279 -21.72 -1.16 9.75
N GLY A 280 -21.52 -1.16 8.42
CA GLY A 280 -22.57 -1.00 7.41
C GLY A 280 -22.90 0.43 7.02
N ARG A 281 -22.42 1.42 7.76
CA ARG A 281 -22.82 2.82 7.57
C ARG A 281 -21.89 3.52 6.59
N VAL A 282 -22.44 3.91 5.45
CA VAL A 282 -21.74 4.64 4.40
C VAL A 282 -22.31 6.04 4.28
N LEU A 283 -21.49 7.09 4.37
CA LEU A 283 -21.90 8.47 4.16
C LEU A 283 -21.47 8.97 2.77
N HIS A 284 -22.03 10.08 2.32
CA HIS A 284 -21.74 10.68 1.00
C HIS A 284 -21.71 12.21 1.08
N SER A 285 -21.28 12.74 2.22
CA SER A 285 -21.16 14.17 2.46
C SER A 285 -19.97 14.79 1.72
N TYR A 286 -18.99 13.99 1.31
CA TYR A 286 -17.78 14.46 0.63
C TYR A 286 -17.59 13.83 -0.75
N PHE A 287 -18.68 13.32 -1.35
CA PHE A 287 -18.68 12.72 -2.68
C PHE A 287 -19.08 13.72 -3.79
N LEU A 288 -18.20 13.89 -4.78
CA LEU A 288 -18.35 14.74 -5.97
C LEU A 288 -18.60 16.23 -5.68
N LEU A 289 -17.76 16.82 -4.84
CA LEU A 289 -17.86 18.24 -4.48
C LEU A 289 -16.99 19.15 -5.34
N SER A 290 -17.44 20.39 -5.57
CA SER A 290 -16.62 21.46 -6.14
C SER A 290 -15.67 22.07 -5.09
N ASP A 291 -14.63 22.78 -5.54
CA ASP A 291 -13.71 23.58 -4.71
C ASP A 291 -14.50 24.52 -3.77
N GLN A 292 -15.58 25.11 -4.28
CA GLN A 292 -16.43 26.03 -3.52
C GLN A 292 -17.20 25.31 -2.42
N VAL A 293 -17.73 24.12 -2.69
CA VAL A 293 -18.55 23.37 -1.73
C VAL A 293 -17.67 22.70 -0.68
N ILE A 294 -16.58 22.04 -1.07
CA ILE A 294 -15.71 21.33 -0.12
C ILE A 294 -15.00 22.27 0.87
N SER A 295 -14.80 23.54 0.47
CA SER A 295 -14.17 24.56 1.32
C SER A 295 -15.15 25.37 2.18
N ASP A 296 -16.45 25.09 2.07
CA ASP A 296 -17.46 25.84 2.81
C ASP A 296 -17.41 25.57 4.32
N SER A 297 -18.27 26.26 5.08
CA SER A 297 -18.31 26.10 6.54
C SER A 297 -18.82 24.73 7.01
N GLY A 298 -19.47 23.96 6.14
CA GLY A 298 -19.97 22.61 6.39
C GLY A 298 -18.87 21.57 6.24
N HIS A 299 -18.09 21.64 5.16
CA HIS A 299 -17.10 20.64 4.76
C HIS A 299 -15.66 20.98 5.16
N LYS A 300 -15.33 22.27 5.32
CA LYS A 300 -14.11 22.77 5.99
C LYS A 300 -12.76 22.27 5.44
N HIS A 301 -12.70 21.80 4.20
CA HIS A 301 -11.41 21.55 3.56
C HIS A 301 -10.73 22.88 3.21
N ALA A 302 -9.42 22.94 3.35
CA ALA A 302 -8.68 24.18 3.13
C ALA A 302 -7.22 23.92 2.77
N ASN A 303 -6.63 24.89 2.05
CA ASN A 303 -5.22 24.95 1.71
C ASN A 303 -4.68 23.67 1.04
N TRP A 304 -5.47 23.07 0.14
CA TRP A 304 -5.06 21.87 -0.57
C TRP A 304 -4.15 22.20 -1.74
N SER A 305 -3.44 21.17 -2.21
CA SER A 305 -2.73 21.16 -3.48
C SER A 305 -3.28 20.04 -4.34
N ALA A 306 -3.67 20.40 -5.56
CA ALA A 306 -4.23 19.52 -6.57
C ALA A 306 -3.65 19.87 -7.95
N GLY A 307 -3.64 18.91 -8.87
CA GLY A 307 -3.24 19.16 -10.26
C GLY A 307 -4.34 19.87 -11.05
N HIS A 308 -5.59 19.68 -10.64
CA HIS A 308 -6.78 20.23 -11.29
C HIS A 308 -7.63 21.08 -10.32
N THR A 309 -8.61 21.78 -10.88
CA THR A 309 -9.56 22.63 -10.12
C THR A 309 -10.98 22.10 -10.31
N ALA A 310 -11.71 21.88 -9.21
CA ALA A 310 -13.09 21.42 -9.26
C ALA A 310 -14.06 22.62 -9.30
N VAL A 311 -14.36 23.13 -10.49
CA VAL A 311 -15.23 24.31 -10.65
C VAL A 311 -16.71 23.99 -10.84
N SER A 312 -17.04 22.73 -11.14
CA SER A 312 -18.38 22.31 -11.52
C SER A 312 -19.24 22.01 -10.31
N ASP A 313 -20.40 22.65 -10.23
CA ASP A 313 -21.36 22.52 -9.12
C ASP A 313 -22.44 21.46 -9.41
N THR A 314 -22.27 20.65 -10.46
CA THR A 314 -23.28 19.70 -10.98
C THR A 314 -23.91 18.85 -9.89
N TYR A 315 -23.11 18.36 -8.94
CA TYR A 315 -23.54 17.43 -7.89
C TYR A 315 -23.77 18.08 -6.52
N LYS A 316 -23.71 19.41 -6.39
CA LYS A 316 -23.80 20.10 -5.09
C LYS A 316 -25.10 19.84 -4.29
N GLN A 317 -26.15 19.41 -4.97
CA GLN A 317 -27.47 19.11 -4.40
C GLN A 317 -27.89 17.67 -4.68
N ALA A 318 -26.93 16.80 -4.94
CA ALA A 318 -27.21 15.40 -5.18
C ALA A 318 -27.86 14.75 -3.95
N PHE A 319 -28.79 13.83 -4.20
CA PHE A 319 -29.65 13.29 -3.16
C PHE A 319 -28.91 12.33 -2.20
N TRP A 320 -27.76 11.79 -2.61
CA TRP A 320 -26.97 10.85 -1.83
C TRP A 320 -26.41 11.43 -0.53
N THR A 321 -26.23 12.75 -0.42
CA THR A 321 -25.72 13.40 0.81
C THR A 321 -26.56 13.09 2.05
N GLY A 322 -27.84 12.73 1.89
CA GLY A 322 -28.73 12.31 2.99
C GLY A 322 -28.82 10.79 3.22
N ILE A 323 -28.14 9.98 2.42
CA ILE A 323 -28.19 8.52 2.46
C ILE A 323 -27.04 7.99 3.31
N GLN A 324 -27.33 6.99 4.15
CA GLN A 324 -26.41 6.46 5.16
C GLN A 324 -26.12 4.95 4.99
N SER A 325 -26.55 4.38 3.87
CA SER A 325 -26.29 3.00 3.46
C SER A 325 -25.52 3.01 2.13
N ALA A 326 -24.87 1.90 1.80
CA ALA A 326 -24.32 1.73 0.45
C ALA A 326 -25.42 1.76 -0.62
N PHE A 327 -25.03 2.20 -1.82
CA PHE A 327 -25.81 2.05 -3.05
C PHE A 327 -25.46 0.73 -3.72
N CYS A 328 -26.43 -0.19 -3.74
CA CYS A 328 -26.27 -1.51 -4.33
C CYS A 328 -26.88 -1.54 -5.73
N TYR A 329 -26.10 -1.89 -6.74
CA TYR A 329 -26.62 -2.13 -8.09
C TYR A 329 -26.92 -3.62 -8.28
N TRP A 330 -28.17 -3.93 -8.58
CA TRP A 330 -28.61 -5.32 -8.71
C TRP A 330 -29.69 -5.44 -9.77
N ARG A 331 -29.50 -6.39 -10.69
CA ARG A 331 -30.46 -6.71 -11.78
C ARG A 331 -30.95 -5.48 -12.56
N GLY A 332 -30.06 -4.52 -12.84
CA GLY A 332 -30.40 -3.33 -13.64
C GLY A 332 -30.99 -2.16 -12.85
N ASN A 333 -31.05 -2.24 -11.52
CA ASN A 333 -31.60 -1.21 -10.67
C ASN A 333 -30.67 -0.88 -9.49
N TRP A 334 -30.78 0.35 -8.98
CA TRP A 334 -30.11 0.86 -7.80
C TRP A 334 -30.97 0.71 -6.56
N TYR A 335 -30.38 0.23 -5.46
CA TYR A 335 -31.03 0.04 -4.17
C TYR A 335 -30.26 0.73 -3.06
N TYR A 336 -30.98 1.34 -2.12
CA TYR A 336 -30.41 2.00 -0.93
C TYR A 336 -31.50 2.19 0.14
N ALA A 337 -31.11 2.44 1.39
CA ALA A 337 -32.04 2.67 2.49
C ALA A 337 -32.22 4.15 2.81
N ARG A 338 -33.45 4.54 3.14
CA ARG A 338 -33.78 5.87 3.64
C ARG A 338 -34.75 5.80 4.81
N TYR A 339 -34.50 6.60 5.85
CA TYR A 339 -35.48 6.79 6.91
C TYR A 339 -36.59 7.76 6.49
N ASN A 340 -37.83 7.31 6.61
CA ASN A 340 -39.01 8.13 6.37
C ASN A 340 -39.55 8.67 7.69
N GLY A 341 -39.30 9.95 7.96
CA GLY A 341 -39.72 10.61 9.20
C GLY A 341 -41.24 10.73 9.39
N THR A 342 -42.03 10.61 8.30
CA THR A 342 -43.49 10.73 8.37
C THR A 342 -44.14 9.42 8.81
N SER A 343 -43.80 8.31 8.14
CA SER A 343 -44.27 6.96 8.49
C SER A 343 -43.49 6.35 9.65
N ARG A 344 -42.33 6.92 10.00
CA ARG A 344 -41.34 6.38 10.95
C ARG A 344 -40.86 4.99 10.54
N THR A 345 -40.70 4.76 9.23
CA THR A 345 -40.20 3.51 8.64
C THR A 345 -38.80 3.66 8.07
N GLY A 346 -38.06 2.56 8.02
CA GLY A 346 -36.84 2.43 7.24
C GLY A 346 -37.25 1.81 5.92
N ASP A 347 -37.05 2.54 4.83
CA ASP A 347 -37.52 2.14 3.50
C ASP A 347 -36.33 1.73 2.64
N VAL A 348 -36.38 0.54 2.07
CA VAL A 348 -35.49 0.15 0.97
C VAL A 348 -36.10 0.69 -0.32
N LEU A 349 -35.35 1.54 -1.00
CA LEU A 349 -35.78 2.26 -2.20
C LEU A 349 -35.07 1.66 -3.42
N LYS A 350 -35.77 1.69 -4.56
CA LYS A 350 -35.29 1.26 -5.88
C LYS A 350 -35.34 2.43 -6.87
N LYS A 351 -34.30 2.57 -7.69
CA LYS A 351 -34.27 3.48 -8.85
C LYS A 351 -33.69 2.75 -10.06
N GLN A 352 -34.31 2.89 -11.23
CA GLN A 352 -33.75 2.35 -12.47
C GLN A 352 -32.53 3.18 -12.94
N GLU A 353 -32.69 4.50 -12.94
CA GLU A 353 -31.60 5.45 -13.21
C GLU A 353 -31.28 6.20 -11.92
N LEU A 354 -30.01 6.20 -11.48
CA LEU A 354 -29.63 6.75 -10.18
C LEU A 354 -29.95 8.25 -10.07
N LEU A 355 -29.69 9.03 -11.13
CA LEU A 355 -30.02 10.46 -11.20
C LEU A 355 -31.43 10.76 -11.74
N GLY A 356 -32.19 9.72 -12.11
CA GLY A 356 -33.55 9.88 -12.62
C GLY A 356 -34.55 10.26 -11.51
N SER A 357 -35.74 10.72 -11.89
CA SER A 357 -36.79 11.08 -10.93
C SER A 357 -37.58 9.87 -10.40
N GLY A 358 -37.50 8.71 -11.06
CA GLY A 358 -38.20 7.48 -10.66
C GLY A 358 -37.61 6.91 -9.37
N GLU A 359 -38.43 6.69 -8.35
CA GLU A 359 -38.06 6.09 -7.08
C GLU A 359 -39.26 5.27 -6.58
N GLU A 360 -39.02 4.00 -6.24
CA GLU A 360 -40.03 3.06 -5.75
C GLU A 360 -39.62 2.53 -4.38
N THR A 361 -40.56 2.40 -3.45
CA THR A 361 -40.33 1.71 -2.18
C THR A 361 -40.53 0.21 -2.38
N VAL A 362 -39.47 -0.56 -2.13
CA VAL A 362 -39.48 -2.03 -2.25
C VAL A 362 -40.05 -2.65 -0.99
N CYS A 363 -39.51 -2.26 0.17
CA CYS A 363 -40.02 -2.68 1.47
C CYS A 363 -39.88 -1.55 2.50
N SER A 364 -40.74 -1.60 3.51
CA SER A 364 -40.76 -0.64 4.62
C SER A 364 -40.80 -1.40 5.94
N GLU A 365 -39.84 -1.11 6.80
CA GLU A 365 -39.77 -1.69 8.14
C GLU A 365 -40.29 -0.72 9.18
N SER A 366 -41.33 -1.14 9.92
CA SER A 366 -41.92 -0.35 11.01
C SER A 366 -41.37 -0.69 12.39
N ASN A 367 -40.75 -1.87 12.56
CA ASN A 367 -40.18 -2.31 13.84
C ASN A 367 -38.76 -1.75 14.04
N LEU A 368 -38.65 -0.43 14.01
CA LEU A 368 -37.38 0.27 14.10
C LEU A 368 -37.04 0.58 15.56
N TRP A 369 -35.87 0.12 16.03
CA TRP A 369 -35.07 0.61 17.18
C TRP A 369 -35.81 1.37 18.31
N GLY A 370 -37.03 0.98 18.69
CA GLY A 370 -37.84 1.65 19.71
C GLY A 370 -38.12 3.14 19.44
N SER A 371 -37.72 4.00 20.38
CA SER A 371 -37.97 5.46 20.33
C SER A 371 -36.86 6.26 19.65
N TYR A 372 -35.79 5.60 19.20
CA TYR A 372 -34.67 6.28 18.54
C TYR A 372 -35.05 6.76 17.14
N GLY A 373 -34.73 8.02 16.82
CA GLY A 373 -34.84 8.55 15.46
C GLY A 373 -33.54 8.30 14.68
N GLY A 374 -33.65 7.92 13.41
CA GLY A 374 -32.50 7.76 12.51
C GLY A 374 -32.66 6.64 11.48
N ASN A 375 -31.75 6.64 10.49
CA ASN A 375 -31.62 5.59 9.49
C ASN A 375 -30.51 4.62 9.94
N TYR A 376 -30.88 3.57 10.68
CA TYR A 376 -29.95 2.49 11.09
C TYR A 376 -30.16 1.21 10.26
N MET A 377 -30.89 1.35 9.15
CA MET A 377 -31.04 0.34 8.13
C MET A 377 -29.92 0.54 7.13
N TYR A 378 -29.07 -0.46 7.01
CA TYR A 378 -27.91 -0.47 6.14
C TYR A 378 -28.09 -1.57 5.10
N LEU A 379 -27.54 -1.34 3.91
CA LEU A 379 -27.52 -2.29 2.81
C LEU A 379 -26.09 -2.70 2.56
N ASP A 380 -25.94 -3.95 2.16
CA ASP A 380 -24.69 -4.50 1.64
C ASP A 380 -24.99 -5.41 0.44
N PHE A 381 -24.08 -5.40 -0.54
CA PHE A 381 -24.18 -6.21 -1.74
C PHE A 381 -23.18 -7.36 -1.67
N ASP A 382 -23.70 -8.57 -1.56
CA ASP A 382 -22.89 -9.77 -1.70
C ASP A 382 -22.75 -10.09 -3.19
N ALA A 383 -21.70 -9.56 -3.83
CA ALA A 383 -21.32 -9.95 -5.20
C ALA A 383 -21.13 -11.48 -5.30
N GLY A 384 -20.62 -12.07 -4.21
CA GLY A 384 -20.52 -13.50 -3.88
C GLY A 384 -21.81 -14.32 -4.07
N ARG A 385 -22.98 -13.72 -3.87
CA ARG A 385 -24.27 -14.42 -4.04
C ARG A 385 -25.18 -13.71 -5.03
N ASN A 386 -24.68 -12.62 -5.61
CA ASN A 386 -25.43 -11.65 -6.38
C ASN A 386 -26.75 -11.31 -5.67
N ALA A 387 -26.65 -10.87 -4.41
CA ALA A 387 -27.79 -10.62 -3.53
C ALA A 387 -27.56 -9.39 -2.65
N ILE A 388 -28.65 -8.67 -2.36
CA ILE A 388 -28.64 -7.53 -1.45
C ILE A 388 -29.19 -7.97 -0.10
N TYR A 389 -28.51 -7.56 0.96
CA TYR A 389 -28.95 -7.79 2.32
C TYR A 389 -29.13 -6.46 3.05
N PHE A 390 -30.04 -6.43 4.02
CA PHE A 390 -30.26 -5.27 4.87
C PHE A 390 -30.78 -5.67 6.24
N ASN A 391 -30.65 -4.78 7.22
CA ASN A 391 -31.14 -5.03 8.57
C ASN A 391 -32.39 -4.20 8.94
N SER A 392 -33.26 -4.77 9.76
CA SER A 392 -34.21 -4.02 10.58
C SER A 392 -33.65 -3.80 12.00
N GLY A 393 -34.48 -3.32 12.92
CA GLY A 393 -34.13 -3.25 14.34
C GLY A 393 -33.84 -4.60 14.98
N THR A 394 -34.43 -5.68 14.47
CA THR A 394 -34.42 -6.99 15.14
C THR A 394 -33.94 -8.14 14.28
N SER A 395 -33.89 -7.98 12.96
CA SER A 395 -33.64 -9.08 12.03
C SER A 395 -32.81 -8.61 10.83
N ILE A 396 -32.24 -9.56 10.11
CA ILE A 396 -31.52 -9.33 8.85
C ILE A 396 -32.33 -10.00 7.73
N PHE A 397 -32.45 -9.28 6.62
CA PHE A 397 -33.24 -9.64 5.45
C PHE A 397 -32.36 -9.72 4.21
N ARG A 398 -32.81 -10.52 3.23
CA ARG A 398 -32.26 -10.59 1.87
C ARG A 398 -33.35 -10.19 0.88
N LEU A 399 -33.00 -9.44 -0.15
CA LEU A 399 -33.91 -9.20 -1.28
C LEU A 399 -33.96 -10.44 -2.18
N GLU A 400 -35.15 -10.99 -2.41
CA GLU A 400 -35.37 -12.17 -3.28
C GLU A 400 -35.67 -11.75 -4.73
N ASP A 401 -36.50 -10.72 -4.86
CA ASP A 401 -36.84 -10.10 -6.12
C ASP A 401 -36.98 -8.58 -5.95
N GLU A 402 -37.46 -7.90 -6.99
CA GLU A 402 -37.60 -6.45 -6.95
C GLU A 402 -38.75 -5.92 -6.05
N LYS A 403 -39.50 -6.80 -5.37
CA LYS A 403 -40.77 -6.49 -4.71
C LYS A 403 -40.90 -7.03 -3.28
N TRP A 404 -40.08 -8.00 -2.86
CA TRP A 404 -40.14 -8.50 -1.49
C TRP A 404 -38.78 -9.00 -0.95
N ALA A 405 -38.70 -9.07 0.37
CA ALA A 405 -37.53 -9.47 1.12
C ALA A 405 -37.85 -10.66 2.06
N GLU A 406 -36.92 -11.60 2.18
CA GLU A 406 -36.99 -12.72 3.11
C GLU A 406 -36.17 -12.43 4.37
N MET A 407 -36.71 -12.76 5.55
CA MET A 407 -35.92 -12.74 6.78
C MET A 407 -34.98 -13.94 6.79
N VAL A 408 -33.68 -13.67 6.77
CA VAL A 408 -32.64 -14.71 6.70
C VAL A 408 -31.98 -14.99 8.04
N TYR A 409 -32.07 -14.06 8.98
CA TYR A 409 -31.51 -14.25 10.32
C TYR A 409 -32.18 -13.35 11.36
N GLU A 410 -32.42 -13.91 12.55
CA GLU A 410 -32.90 -13.19 13.73
C GLU A 410 -32.02 -13.55 14.93
N PRO A 411 -31.18 -12.63 15.44
CA PRO A 411 -30.37 -12.89 16.62
C PRO A 411 -31.20 -12.94 17.90
N GLU A 412 -30.73 -13.66 18.92
CA GLU A 412 -31.30 -13.57 20.26
C GLU A 412 -31.03 -12.18 20.87
N LEU A 413 -32.10 -11.43 21.12
CA LEU A 413 -32.05 -10.08 21.68
C LEU A 413 -32.43 -10.07 23.17
N SER A 414 -31.63 -9.40 24.01
CA SER A 414 -32.06 -9.05 25.37
C SER A 414 -33.08 -7.90 25.33
N ALA A 415 -33.81 -7.67 26.42
CA ALA A 415 -34.77 -6.57 26.51
C ALA A 415 -34.11 -5.21 26.14
N ASN A 416 -34.70 -4.51 25.17
CA ASN A 416 -34.25 -3.23 24.60
C ASN A 416 -32.93 -3.29 23.78
N GLN A 417 -32.48 -4.45 23.34
CA GLN A 417 -31.41 -4.57 22.34
C GLN A 417 -31.95 -4.53 20.91
N TYR A 418 -31.16 -3.95 20.01
CA TYR A 418 -31.44 -3.87 18.59
C TYR A 418 -30.14 -3.98 17.76
N ILE A 419 -30.26 -4.20 16.46
CA ILE A 419 -29.16 -4.28 15.50
C ILE A 419 -28.78 -2.87 15.02
N PHE A 420 -27.75 -2.23 15.58
CA PHE A 420 -27.34 -0.86 15.21
C PHE A 420 -26.20 -0.79 14.17
N GLY A 421 -26.03 -1.87 13.41
CA GLY A 421 -25.00 -1.99 12.38
C GLY A 421 -25.04 -3.38 11.74
N PHE A 422 -24.77 -3.44 10.43
CA PHE A 422 -24.86 -4.65 9.63
C PHE A 422 -24.00 -4.54 8.36
N THR A 423 -23.19 -5.56 8.07
CA THR A 423 -22.48 -5.71 6.79
C THR A 423 -22.20 -7.20 6.56
N ILE A 424 -21.67 -7.57 5.40
CA ILE A 424 -21.23 -8.92 5.06
C ILE A 424 -19.71 -8.91 4.94
N LYS A 425 -19.04 -9.85 5.60
CA LYS A 425 -17.59 -10.06 5.46
C LYS A 425 -17.31 -11.55 5.37
N GLU A 426 -16.56 -11.99 4.35
CA GLU A 426 -16.02 -13.36 4.26
C GLU A 426 -17.05 -14.47 4.58
N ASP A 427 -18.21 -14.43 3.93
CA ASP A 427 -19.36 -15.34 4.15
C ASP A 427 -20.06 -15.25 5.52
N GLN A 428 -19.86 -14.16 6.25
CA GLN A 428 -20.52 -13.90 7.53
C GLN A 428 -21.37 -12.64 7.48
N LEU A 429 -22.62 -12.74 7.94
CA LEU A 429 -23.41 -11.62 8.40
C LEU A 429 -22.73 -11.05 9.67
N CYS A 430 -22.16 -9.86 9.56
CA CYS A 430 -21.53 -9.17 10.68
C CYS A 430 -22.46 -8.07 11.19
N TYR A 431 -22.76 -8.06 12.48
CA TYR A 431 -23.74 -7.14 13.05
C TYR A 431 -23.42 -6.72 14.48
N TRP A 432 -23.95 -5.57 14.89
CA TRP A 432 -23.72 -5.02 16.23
C TRP A 432 -25.03 -4.90 17.03
N LEU A 433 -25.10 -5.62 18.15
CA LEU A 433 -26.21 -5.53 19.10
C LEU A 433 -25.93 -4.48 20.18
N SER A 434 -26.86 -3.55 20.36
CA SER A 434 -26.76 -2.53 21.40
C SER A 434 -28.13 -2.01 21.85
N ASN A 435 -28.18 -1.46 23.06
CA ASN A 435 -29.38 -0.81 23.61
C ASN A 435 -29.47 0.67 23.20
N SER A 436 -28.45 1.19 22.52
CA SER A 436 -28.38 2.57 22.04
C SER A 436 -27.50 2.67 20.79
N PRO A 437 -27.79 3.61 19.87
CA PRO A 437 -26.98 3.85 18.66
C PRO A 437 -25.65 4.56 18.94
N ASN A 438 -25.03 4.36 20.12
CA ASN A 438 -23.84 5.11 20.48
C ASN A 438 -22.62 4.70 19.63
N VAL A 439 -22.38 5.46 18.57
CA VAL A 439 -21.27 5.33 17.60
C VAL A 439 -19.95 5.93 18.10
N SER A 440 -19.87 6.43 19.34
CA SER A 440 -18.67 7.12 19.83
C SER A 440 -17.52 6.18 20.26
N ARG A 441 -17.61 4.88 20.00
CA ARG A 441 -16.63 3.85 20.41
C ARG A 441 -16.63 2.70 19.42
N LYS A 442 -15.52 1.95 19.36
CA LYS A 442 -15.41 0.72 18.56
C LYS A 442 -16.55 -0.25 18.90
N GLN A 443 -17.19 -0.78 17.86
CA GLN A 443 -18.34 -1.67 17.98
C GLN A 443 -17.89 -3.12 18.21
N SER A 444 -18.65 -3.86 19.02
CA SER A 444 -18.38 -5.28 19.29
C SER A 444 -19.21 -6.14 18.34
N LEU A 445 -18.57 -6.63 17.27
CA LEU A 445 -19.24 -7.37 16.22
C LEU A 445 -19.61 -8.78 16.67
N ARG A 446 -20.78 -9.24 16.22
CA ARG A 446 -21.19 -10.64 16.20
C ARG A 446 -21.24 -11.10 14.75
N THR A 447 -21.06 -12.39 14.54
CA THR A 447 -21.11 -13.00 13.22
C THR A 447 -22.14 -14.11 13.17
N HIS A 448 -22.71 -14.33 11.99
CA HIS A 448 -23.52 -15.49 11.67
C HIS A 448 -23.23 -15.90 10.22
N PRO A 449 -23.07 -17.20 9.89
CA PRO A 449 -22.87 -17.61 8.52
C PRO A 449 -24.01 -17.12 7.62
N VAL A 450 -23.69 -16.63 6.43
CA VAL A 450 -24.71 -16.31 5.43
C VAL A 450 -25.42 -17.62 5.06
N PRO A 451 -26.77 -17.68 5.07
CA PRO A 451 -27.49 -18.90 4.73
C PRO A 451 -27.10 -19.42 3.33
N GLU A 452 -26.92 -20.73 3.24
CA GLU A 452 -26.41 -21.39 2.04
C GLU A 452 -27.34 -21.13 0.85
N GLN A 453 -26.78 -20.51 -0.19
CA GLN A 453 -27.43 -20.27 -1.47
C GLN A 453 -26.61 -20.95 -2.57
N ALA A 454 -27.28 -21.49 -3.57
CA ALA A 454 -26.59 -21.95 -4.78
C ALA A 454 -25.92 -20.74 -5.46
N LEU A 455 -24.57 -20.75 -5.54
CA LEU A 455 -23.81 -19.73 -6.28
C LEU A 455 -24.38 -19.57 -7.69
N SER A 456 -24.49 -18.33 -8.15
CA SER A 456 -25.04 -18.03 -9.48
C SER A 456 -24.13 -18.57 -10.59
N GLN A 457 -24.67 -18.89 -11.77
CA GLN A 457 -23.86 -19.37 -12.89
C GLN A 457 -23.38 -18.21 -13.75
N ILE A 458 -22.10 -18.22 -14.15
CA ILE A 458 -21.59 -17.30 -15.18
C ILE A 458 -22.17 -17.74 -16.53
N THR A 459 -22.75 -16.79 -17.27
CA THR A 459 -23.35 -17.01 -18.59
C THR A 459 -22.77 -16.04 -19.62
N GLY A 460 -22.90 -16.36 -20.92
CA GLY A 460 -22.46 -15.48 -22.01
C GLY A 460 -20.97 -15.53 -22.36
N ILE A 461 -20.19 -16.37 -21.67
CA ILE A 461 -18.76 -16.57 -21.95
C ILE A 461 -18.58 -17.47 -23.18
N SER A 462 -17.66 -17.08 -24.07
CA SER A 462 -17.27 -17.89 -25.23
C SER A 462 -15.83 -17.60 -25.67
N ALA A 463 -15.24 -18.48 -26.47
CA ALA A 463 -13.98 -18.24 -27.16
C ALA A 463 -14.06 -18.86 -28.56
N GLU A 464 -13.49 -18.19 -29.56
CA GLU A 464 -13.56 -18.64 -30.96
C GLU A 464 -12.42 -19.62 -31.27
N ASN A 465 -12.73 -20.60 -32.14
CA ASN A 465 -11.71 -21.47 -32.71
C ASN A 465 -10.87 -20.69 -33.74
N LEU A 466 -9.57 -20.97 -33.81
CA LEU A 466 -8.63 -20.31 -34.70
C LEU A 466 -7.99 -21.31 -35.67
N THR A 467 -7.86 -20.93 -36.95
CA THR A 467 -7.04 -21.65 -37.92
C THR A 467 -5.99 -20.70 -38.50
N ALA A 468 -4.73 -21.12 -38.50
CA ALA A 468 -3.60 -20.33 -38.98
C ALA A 468 -2.58 -21.23 -39.71
N VAL A 469 -1.70 -20.63 -40.51
CA VAL A 469 -0.53 -21.32 -41.09
C VAL A 469 0.70 -20.96 -40.27
N TYR A 470 1.63 -21.90 -40.09
CA TYR A 470 2.86 -21.71 -39.34
C TYR A 470 3.66 -20.50 -39.85
N ASP A 471 3.94 -19.54 -38.95
CA ASP A 471 4.71 -18.32 -39.23
C ASP A 471 5.79 -18.05 -38.16
N GLY A 472 6.03 -19.02 -37.27
CA GLY A 472 6.96 -18.89 -36.15
C GLY A 472 6.51 -17.94 -35.04
N LYS A 473 5.25 -17.47 -35.04
CA LYS A 473 4.68 -16.60 -33.99
C LYS A 473 3.66 -17.37 -33.14
N TRP A 474 3.51 -16.92 -31.90
CA TRP A 474 2.54 -17.49 -30.96
C TRP A 474 1.11 -17.17 -31.39
N LYS A 475 0.20 -18.13 -31.19
CA LYS A 475 -1.24 -17.96 -31.38
C LYS A 475 -1.93 -18.01 -30.02
N LEU A 476 -2.93 -17.14 -29.82
CA LEU A 476 -3.66 -17.00 -28.56
C LEU A 476 -5.17 -17.05 -28.85
N ILE A 477 -5.94 -17.59 -27.91
CA ILE A 477 -7.41 -17.47 -27.92
C ILE A 477 -7.84 -16.17 -27.24
N GLN A 478 -8.99 -15.63 -27.66
CA GLN A 478 -9.64 -14.52 -26.98
C GLN A 478 -10.94 -15.00 -26.34
N VAL A 479 -11.05 -14.86 -25.02
CA VAL A 479 -12.29 -15.13 -24.27
C VAL A 479 -13.15 -13.86 -24.33
N LYS A 480 -14.39 -14.01 -24.79
CA LYS A 480 -15.38 -12.94 -24.96
C LYS A 480 -16.52 -13.12 -23.97
N GLY A 481 -17.20 -12.02 -23.63
CA GLY A 481 -18.35 -12.00 -22.72
C GLY A 481 -17.98 -11.91 -21.23
N THR A 482 -16.69 -11.73 -20.93
CA THR A 482 -16.18 -11.43 -19.58
C THR A 482 -16.64 -10.05 -19.14
N LYS A 483 -16.91 -9.89 -17.85
CA LYS A 483 -17.19 -8.61 -17.19
C LYS A 483 -15.96 -8.11 -16.43
N ASN A 484 -15.95 -6.83 -16.08
CA ASN A 484 -14.93 -6.28 -15.17
C ASN A 484 -14.88 -7.05 -13.84
N GLY A 485 -13.67 -7.38 -13.37
CA GLY A 485 -13.44 -8.20 -12.18
C GLY A 485 -13.44 -9.73 -12.43
N ASP A 486 -13.77 -10.19 -13.64
CA ASP A 486 -13.62 -11.61 -14.00
C ASP A 486 -12.14 -12.01 -14.08
N TYR A 487 -11.78 -13.10 -13.41
CA TYR A 487 -10.44 -13.69 -13.49
C TYR A 487 -10.43 -14.84 -14.49
N VAL A 488 -9.79 -14.63 -15.63
CA VAL A 488 -9.64 -15.64 -16.69
C VAL A 488 -8.32 -16.38 -16.50
N THR A 489 -8.40 -17.70 -16.44
CA THR A 489 -7.25 -18.59 -16.36
C THR A 489 -7.31 -19.65 -17.44
N TYR A 490 -6.17 -20.21 -17.80
CA TYR A 490 -6.01 -21.20 -18.87
C TYR A 490 -5.31 -22.44 -18.31
N ALA A 491 -5.76 -23.61 -18.73
CA ALA A 491 -5.12 -24.86 -18.33
C ALA A 491 -3.72 -24.96 -18.98
N GLY A 492 -2.68 -24.99 -18.15
CA GLY A 492 -1.32 -25.30 -18.58
C GLY A 492 -1.13 -26.79 -18.90
N GLU A 493 0.08 -27.19 -19.30
CA GLU A 493 0.41 -28.59 -19.65
C GLU A 493 0.16 -29.60 -18.51
N ASN A 494 0.16 -29.12 -17.27
CA ASN A 494 -0.13 -29.90 -16.07
C ASN A 494 -1.63 -29.96 -15.70
N GLY A 495 -2.51 -29.38 -16.53
CA GLY A 495 -3.95 -29.27 -16.29
C GLY A 495 -4.36 -28.25 -15.23
N MET A 496 -3.41 -27.53 -14.62
CA MET A 496 -3.70 -26.45 -13.68
C MET A 496 -4.01 -25.16 -14.42
N PHE A 497 -5.00 -24.42 -13.92
CA PHE A 497 -5.41 -23.14 -14.49
C PHE A 497 -4.50 -22.01 -13.98
N GLY A 498 -3.82 -21.32 -14.89
CA GLY A 498 -2.94 -20.18 -14.61
C GLY A 498 -3.24 -18.98 -15.51
N ALA A 499 -2.62 -17.83 -15.26
CA ALA A 499 -2.86 -16.61 -16.04
C ALA A 499 -2.32 -16.69 -17.49
N GLU A 500 -1.34 -17.56 -17.74
CA GLU A 500 -0.68 -17.69 -19.05
C GLU A 500 -1.35 -18.75 -19.92
N GLN A 501 -1.53 -18.44 -21.20
CA GLN A 501 -2.00 -19.41 -22.20
C GLN A 501 -0.88 -20.39 -22.57
N PRO A 502 -1.21 -21.66 -22.93
CA PRO A 502 -0.22 -22.60 -23.44
C PRO A 502 0.55 -22.07 -24.65
N GLU A 503 1.82 -22.44 -24.77
CA GLU A 503 2.63 -22.05 -25.93
C GLU A 503 2.15 -22.78 -27.20
N MET A 504 1.54 -22.03 -28.12
CA MET A 504 1.02 -22.57 -29.39
C MET A 504 1.70 -21.88 -30.56
N LYS A 505 2.84 -22.43 -30.96
CA LYS A 505 3.72 -21.89 -32.01
C LYS A 505 3.88 -22.83 -33.21
N ASP A 506 4.01 -24.13 -32.94
CA ASP A 506 4.28 -25.15 -33.96
C ASP A 506 3.00 -25.58 -34.70
N ALA A 507 3.15 -26.21 -35.86
CA ALA A 507 2.04 -26.81 -36.57
C ALA A 507 1.45 -27.98 -35.76
N GLY A 508 0.13 -28.00 -35.64
CA GLY A 508 -0.59 -28.95 -34.80
C GLY A 508 -2.03 -28.51 -34.50
N VAL A 509 -2.74 -29.37 -33.79
CA VAL A 509 -4.08 -29.09 -33.26
C VAL A 509 -3.96 -28.95 -31.75
N TYR A 510 -4.30 -27.78 -31.24
CA TYR A 510 -4.24 -27.43 -29.83
C TYR A 510 -5.65 -27.27 -29.28
N GLN A 511 -5.89 -27.82 -28.10
CA GLN A 511 -7.11 -27.61 -27.33
C GLN A 511 -6.77 -26.77 -26.11
N VAL A 512 -7.36 -25.58 -26.03
CA VAL A 512 -7.13 -24.65 -24.93
C VAL A 512 -8.37 -24.66 -24.05
N SER A 513 -8.22 -25.15 -22.82
CA SER A 513 -9.27 -25.02 -21.80
C SER A 513 -9.05 -23.73 -21.03
N TYR A 514 -10.11 -22.98 -20.81
CA TYR A 514 -10.10 -21.75 -20.03
C TYR A 514 -11.19 -21.78 -18.95
N LYS A 515 -10.91 -21.12 -17.83
CA LYS A 515 -11.80 -20.99 -16.69
C LYS A 515 -11.98 -19.51 -16.39
N VAL A 516 -13.22 -19.08 -16.25
CA VAL A 516 -13.60 -17.74 -15.83
C VAL A 516 -14.13 -17.84 -14.42
N GLU A 517 -13.50 -17.13 -13.51
CA GLU A 517 -13.90 -17.01 -12.11
C GLU A 517 -14.44 -15.61 -11.87
N ARG A 518 -15.67 -15.55 -11.39
CA ARG A 518 -16.31 -14.32 -10.94
C ARG A 518 -16.63 -14.53 -9.48
N SER A 519 -16.20 -13.59 -8.62
CA SER A 519 -16.54 -13.65 -7.20
C SER A 519 -18.04 -13.87 -7.08
N GLY A 520 -18.40 -14.98 -6.43
CA GLY A 520 -19.79 -15.33 -6.21
C GLY A 520 -20.58 -16.09 -7.25
N CYS A 521 -19.88 -16.53 -8.27
CA CYS A 521 -20.44 -17.43 -9.24
C CYS A 521 -19.73 -18.77 -9.18
N GLN A 522 -20.42 -19.83 -9.60
CA GLN A 522 -19.72 -21.06 -9.97
C GLN A 522 -18.76 -20.76 -11.12
N PRO A 523 -17.48 -21.19 -11.06
CA PRO A 523 -16.54 -20.98 -12.15
C PRO A 523 -17.07 -21.55 -13.46
N PHE A 524 -17.00 -20.76 -14.53
CA PHE A 524 -17.32 -21.24 -15.87
C PHE A 524 -16.07 -21.84 -16.51
N GLN A 525 -16.21 -23.00 -17.16
CA GLN A 525 -15.14 -23.60 -17.94
C GLN A 525 -15.58 -23.74 -19.39
N GLY A 526 -14.70 -23.34 -20.31
CA GLY A 526 -14.90 -23.47 -21.74
C GLY A 526 -13.65 -24.01 -22.43
N GLN A 527 -13.80 -24.35 -23.71
CA GLN A 527 -12.72 -24.84 -24.55
C GLN A 527 -12.75 -24.13 -25.91
N ALA A 528 -11.58 -23.93 -26.49
CA ALA A 528 -11.41 -23.47 -27.86
C ALA A 528 -10.25 -24.22 -28.54
N GLN A 529 -10.37 -24.42 -29.85
CA GLN A 529 -9.39 -25.13 -30.65
C GLN A 529 -8.57 -24.16 -31.49
N ILE A 530 -7.25 -24.34 -31.49
CA ILE A 530 -6.35 -23.71 -32.46
C ILE A 530 -5.78 -24.78 -33.38
N VAL A 531 -5.91 -24.58 -34.69
CA VAL A 531 -5.29 -25.41 -35.72
C VAL A 531 -4.21 -24.58 -36.41
N ILE A 532 -2.95 -24.99 -36.24
CA ILE A 532 -1.81 -24.41 -36.96
C ILE A 532 -1.42 -25.39 -38.07
N GLU A 533 -1.70 -25.02 -39.31
CA GLU A 533 -1.33 -25.79 -40.49
C GLU A 533 0.15 -25.62 -40.82
N LYS A 534 0.75 -26.66 -41.41
CA LYS A 534 2.14 -26.62 -41.87
C LYS A 534 2.31 -25.58 -42.98
N ALA A 535 3.39 -24.80 -42.91
CA ALA A 535 3.76 -23.88 -43.98
C ALA A 535 4.43 -24.59 -45.16
N GLU A 536 4.44 -23.97 -46.32
CA GLU A 536 5.31 -24.41 -47.42
C GLU A 536 6.75 -23.97 -47.14
N PRO A 537 7.74 -24.88 -47.24
CA PRO A 537 9.13 -24.52 -47.01
C PRO A 537 9.69 -23.70 -48.18
N ILE A 538 10.67 -22.85 -47.87
CA ILE A 538 11.49 -22.18 -48.89
C ILE A 538 12.66 -23.10 -49.22
N TYR A 539 12.83 -23.42 -50.50
CA TYR A 539 13.94 -24.23 -51.02
C TYR A 539 14.37 -23.73 -52.39
N ALA A 540 15.64 -23.99 -52.77
CA ALA A 540 16.14 -23.74 -54.11
C ALA A 540 16.13 -25.04 -54.91
N VAL A 541 15.58 -25.01 -56.13
CA VAL A 541 15.55 -26.18 -57.01
C VAL A 541 17.00 -26.54 -57.41
N PRO A 542 17.43 -27.80 -57.29
CA PRO A 542 18.77 -28.22 -57.71
C PRO A 542 19.04 -27.94 -59.19
N GLU A 543 20.16 -27.29 -59.49
CA GLU A 543 20.61 -26.96 -60.85
C GLU A 543 21.95 -27.63 -61.17
N GLY A 544 22.28 -27.74 -62.47
CA GLY A 544 23.58 -28.26 -62.91
C GLY A 544 23.81 -29.76 -62.71
N LEU A 545 22.75 -30.54 -62.42
CA LEU A 545 22.86 -31.98 -62.25
C LEU A 545 23.26 -32.65 -63.57
N GLN A 546 24.31 -33.47 -63.54
CA GLN A 546 24.80 -34.23 -64.69
C GLN A 546 24.79 -35.72 -64.39
N ILE A 547 24.50 -36.52 -65.42
CA ILE A 547 24.57 -37.97 -65.35
C ILE A 547 25.32 -38.52 -66.56
N VAL A 548 26.24 -39.45 -66.34
CA VAL A 548 26.98 -40.07 -67.43
C VAL A 548 26.08 -41.09 -68.14
N LYS A 549 26.15 -41.15 -69.46
CA LYS A 549 25.42 -42.13 -70.28
C LYS A 549 25.59 -43.56 -69.74
N GLY A 550 24.49 -44.24 -69.43
CA GLY A 550 24.49 -45.61 -68.89
C GLY A 550 24.61 -45.74 -67.36
N GLN A 551 24.89 -44.63 -66.67
CA GLN A 551 24.87 -44.52 -65.21
C GLN A 551 23.43 -44.54 -64.68
N ALA A 552 23.21 -45.14 -63.51
CA ALA A 552 21.90 -45.11 -62.84
C ALA A 552 21.67 -43.75 -62.17
N LEU A 553 20.45 -43.23 -62.22
CA LEU A 553 20.09 -41.92 -61.62
C LEU A 553 20.44 -41.82 -60.14
N GLY A 554 20.30 -42.93 -59.38
CA GLY A 554 20.61 -42.99 -57.96
C GLY A 554 22.07 -42.73 -57.60
N GLU A 555 22.98 -42.76 -58.58
CA GLU A 555 24.39 -42.44 -58.39
C GLU A 555 24.68 -40.94 -58.50
N VAL A 556 23.73 -40.14 -58.99
CA VAL A 556 23.83 -38.68 -59.02
C VAL A 556 23.50 -38.14 -57.63
N LYS A 557 24.50 -37.52 -56.99
CA LYS A 557 24.36 -36.94 -55.66
C LYS A 557 23.48 -35.69 -55.70
N LEU A 558 22.36 -35.73 -54.99
CA LEU A 558 21.51 -34.56 -54.78
C LEU A 558 22.05 -33.66 -53.64
N PRO A 559 21.71 -32.37 -53.66
CA PRO A 559 21.88 -31.51 -52.49
C PRO A 559 21.18 -32.08 -51.27
N GLU A 560 21.65 -31.70 -50.08
CA GLU A 560 21.09 -32.16 -48.83
C GLU A 560 19.57 -31.89 -48.76
N ARG A 561 18.82 -32.81 -48.14
CA ARG A 561 17.35 -32.77 -47.99
C ARG A 561 16.52 -32.98 -49.27
N PHE A 562 17.15 -33.19 -50.43
CA PHE A 562 16.47 -33.64 -51.66
C PHE A 562 16.62 -35.13 -51.88
N PHE A 563 15.56 -35.77 -52.36
CA PHE A 563 15.53 -37.21 -52.65
C PHE A 563 14.89 -37.48 -54.01
N TRP A 564 15.43 -38.44 -54.76
CA TRP A 564 14.86 -38.82 -56.05
C TRP A 564 13.48 -39.45 -55.87
N GLU A 565 12.48 -38.93 -56.59
CA GLU A 565 11.19 -39.62 -56.80
C GLU A 565 11.17 -40.35 -58.14
N THR A 566 11.90 -39.83 -59.13
CA THR A 566 12.15 -40.57 -60.37
C THR A 566 12.94 -41.84 -60.07
N ASP A 567 12.53 -42.95 -60.67
CA ASP A 567 13.16 -44.26 -60.51
C ASP A 567 14.69 -44.18 -60.60
N THR A 568 15.36 -44.50 -59.49
CA THR A 568 16.80 -44.39 -59.33
C THR A 568 17.57 -45.39 -60.18
N ALA A 569 16.92 -46.47 -60.65
CA ALA A 569 17.51 -47.43 -61.58
C ALA A 569 17.46 -46.95 -63.05
N LYS A 570 16.79 -45.83 -63.32
CA LYS A 570 16.64 -45.29 -64.68
C LYS A 570 17.99 -44.85 -65.24
N LYS A 571 18.22 -45.22 -66.50
CA LYS A 571 19.45 -44.96 -67.26
C LYS A 571 19.09 -44.34 -68.60
N TRP A 572 19.91 -43.39 -69.05
CA TRP A 572 19.73 -42.76 -70.35
C TRP A 572 20.82 -43.20 -71.33
N ARG A 573 20.41 -43.46 -72.57
CA ARG A 573 21.27 -43.95 -73.66
C ARG A 573 21.58 -42.88 -74.71
N THR A 574 20.93 -41.72 -74.59
CA THR A 574 21.03 -40.57 -75.50
C THR A 574 21.39 -39.33 -74.70
N GLU A 575 22.31 -38.53 -75.22
CA GLU A 575 22.72 -37.24 -74.67
C GLU A 575 21.59 -36.21 -74.81
N GLY A 576 21.50 -35.27 -73.88
CA GLY A 576 20.46 -34.22 -73.85
C GLY A 576 19.92 -33.92 -72.45
N GLU A 577 19.06 -32.91 -72.34
CA GLU A 577 18.36 -32.58 -71.10
C GLU A 577 17.16 -33.50 -70.87
N VAL A 578 17.05 -34.02 -69.66
CA VAL A 578 15.88 -34.78 -69.21
C VAL A 578 15.32 -34.18 -67.92
N ILE A 579 14.00 -34.21 -67.78
CA ILE A 579 13.32 -33.76 -66.55
C ILE A 579 13.13 -34.97 -65.66
N CYS A 580 13.70 -34.88 -64.46
CA CYS A 580 13.47 -35.82 -63.37
C CYS A 580 12.72 -35.10 -62.25
N TYR A 581 12.17 -35.85 -61.32
CA TYR A 581 11.41 -35.36 -60.18
C TYR A 581 12.12 -35.74 -58.88
N VAL A 582 12.20 -34.77 -57.98
CA VAL A 582 12.71 -34.91 -56.63
C VAL A 582 11.65 -34.47 -55.62
N LEU A 583 11.72 -35.01 -54.42
CA LEU A 583 11.03 -34.48 -53.25
C LEU A 583 12.03 -33.70 -52.38
N TYR A 584 11.56 -32.63 -51.75
CA TYR A 584 12.27 -31.87 -50.74
C TYR A 584 11.66 -32.12 -49.36
N SER A 585 12.49 -32.58 -48.42
CA SER A 585 12.08 -32.82 -47.03
C SER A 585 12.73 -31.78 -46.11
N PRO A 586 12.03 -30.72 -45.68
CA PRO A 586 12.61 -29.66 -44.85
C PRO A 586 13.15 -30.22 -43.53
N GLU A 587 14.18 -29.57 -42.97
CA GLU A 587 14.78 -29.96 -41.67
C GLU A 587 13.72 -30.02 -40.56
N ASP A 588 12.90 -28.97 -40.47
CA ASP A 588 11.73 -28.93 -39.61
C ASP A 588 10.50 -29.52 -40.32
N SER A 589 10.43 -30.84 -40.36
CA SER A 589 9.28 -31.58 -40.90
C SER A 589 8.03 -31.50 -40.01
N ARG A 590 8.15 -30.94 -38.80
CA ARG A 590 7.02 -30.72 -37.89
C ARG A 590 6.20 -29.53 -38.38
N ASN A 591 6.86 -28.43 -38.74
CA ASN A 591 6.21 -27.16 -39.07
C ASN A 591 6.05 -26.91 -40.58
N TYR A 592 6.83 -27.57 -41.43
CA TYR A 592 6.79 -27.38 -42.88
C TYR A 592 6.35 -28.65 -43.63
N LYS A 593 5.64 -28.44 -44.75
CA LYS A 593 5.20 -29.50 -45.66
C LYS A 593 6.39 -30.09 -46.42
N THR A 594 6.40 -31.41 -46.62
CA THR A 594 7.25 -32.03 -47.65
C THR A 594 6.70 -31.63 -49.01
N VAL A 595 7.57 -31.17 -49.91
CA VAL A 595 7.16 -30.78 -51.26
C VAL A 595 7.65 -31.85 -52.22
N SER A 596 6.72 -32.53 -52.87
CA SER A 596 6.99 -33.60 -53.84
C SER A 596 6.78 -33.11 -55.28
N HIS A 597 7.26 -33.91 -56.23
CA HIS A 597 7.18 -33.73 -57.67
C HIS A 597 7.84 -32.44 -58.15
N ILE A 598 8.96 -32.05 -57.53
CA ILE A 598 9.75 -30.88 -57.94
C ILE A 598 10.54 -31.26 -59.19
N PRO A 599 10.32 -30.61 -60.34
CA PRO A 599 11.04 -30.91 -61.57
C PRO A 599 12.48 -30.38 -61.49
N VAL A 600 13.46 -31.25 -61.72
CA VAL A 600 14.87 -30.91 -61.85
C VAL A 600 15.38 -31.32 -63.24
N LYS A 601 16.21 -30.46 -63.83
CA LYS A 601 16.87 -30.75 -65.09
C LYS A 601 18.15 -31.53 -64.84
N VAL A 602 18.28 -32.68 -65.48
CA VAL A 602 19.49 -33.50 -65.46
C VAL A 602 20.05 -33.55 -66.88
N THR A 603 21.31 -33.17 -67.06
CA THR A 603 21.99 -33.22 -68.36
C THR A 603 22.70 -34.54 -68.52
N VAL A 604 22.32 -35.32 -69.52
CA VAL A 604 23.00 -36.59 -69.84
C VAL A 604 24.24 -36.28 -70.69
N VAL A 605 25.41 -36.51 -70.10
CA VAL A 605 26.71 -36.22 -70.71
C VAL A 605 27.44 -37.50 -71.14
N LYS A 606 28.37 -37.36 -72.09
CA LYS A 606 29.23 -38.45 -72.55
C LYS A 606 30.34 -38.71 -71.52
N GLU A 607 30.78 -39.96 -71.40
CA GLU A 607 31.92 -40.35 -70.57
C GLU A 607 33.21 -39.72 -71.13
N GLU A 608 33.86 -38.84 -70.38
CA GLU A 608 35.19 -38.30 -70.71
C GLU A 608 36.27 -39.10 -69.98
N GLY A 609 37.22 -39.65 -70.75
CA GLY A 609 38.42 -40.34 -70.25
C GLY A 609 39.54 -39.36 -69.87
N PRO A 610 40.60 -39.81 -69.17
CA PRO A 610 41.58 -38.94 -68.53
C PRO A 610 42.63 -38.44 -69.53
N ASP A 611 42.77 -37.12 -69.67
CA ASP A 611 43.97 -36.51 -70.25
C ASP A 611 44.95 -36.07 -69.15
N THR A 612 46.21 -36.46 -69.33
CA THR A 612 47.38 -36.25 -68.43
C THR A 612 48.43 -35.39 -69.17
N PRO A 613 49.47 -34.87 -68.46
CA PRO A 613 49.67 -33.48 -68.02
C PRO A 613 50.62 -32.63 -68.92
N SER A 614 50.75 -31.32 -68.65
CA SER A 614 52.00 -30.52 -68.84
C SER A 614 51.82 -29.14 -68.20
N GLU A 615 52.50 -28.84 -67.10
CA GLU A 615 53.84 -28.22 -67.01
C GLU A 615 53.86 -26.70 -67.21
N GLY A 616 54.32 -26.04 -66.13
CA GLY A 616 55.11 -24.82 -66.16
C GLY A 616 54.40 -23.58 -65.62
N ASP A 617 54.97 -22.79 -64.71
CA ASP A 617 56.13 -22.91 -63.83
C ASP A 617 56.22 -21.59 -63.06
N LYS A 618 56.75 -21.68 -61.82
CA LYS A 618 57.49 -20.64 -61.07
C LYS A 618 56.73 -19.47 -60.46
N GLU A 619 57.07 -18.93 -59.29
CA GLU A 619 57.98 -19.12 -58.13
C GLU A 619 57.52 -17.93 -57.20
N GLU A 620 57.42 -17.97 -55.88
CA GLU A 620 58.48 -18.05 -54.86
C GLU A 620 57.86 -18.27 -53.45
N GLU A 621 58.65 -18.98 -52.64
CA GLU A 621 58.83 -19.14 -51.19
C GLU A 621 58.43 -17.99 -50.22
N PRO A 622 58.48 -18.13 -48.85
CA PRO A 622 59.30 -19.10 -48.06
C PRO A 622 58.65 -19.80 -46.84
N ASP A 623 59.01 -21.09 -46.70
CA ASP A 623 59.92 -21.70 -45.68
C ASP A 623 59.52 -21.97 -44.20
N VAL A 624 60.14 -23.07 -43.69
CA VAL A 624 60.38 -23.56 -42.30
C VAL A 624 59.25 -24.40 -41.59
N PRO A 625 59.54 -25.39 -40.70
CA PRO A 625 60.02 -26.78 -40.89
C PRO A 625 59.22 -27.85 -40.02
N PRO A 626 59.64 -29.14 -39.91
CA PRO A 626 58.72 -30.29 -39.66
C PRO A 626 58.94 -31.15 -38.37
N GLU A 627 58.19 -32.28 -38.29
CA GLU A 627 58.38 -33.53 -37.49
C GLU A 627 58.25 -33.46 -35.94
N GLY A 628 57.76 -34.48 -35.20
CA GLY A 628 57.38 -35.85 -35.52
C GLY A 628 56.92 -36.65 -34.26
N GLU A 629 56.23 -37.75 -34.54
CA GLU A 629 56.15 -39.08 -33.88
C GLU A 629 55.76 -39.37 -32.40
N ARG A 630 55.10 -40.54 -32.28
CA ARG A 630 54.53 -41.39 -31.16
C ARG A 630 55.56 -41.75 -30.05
N PRO A 631 55.30 -42.53 -28.95
CA PRO A 631 54.24 -43.54 -28.64
C PRO A 631 53.76 -43.57 -27.15
N GLY A 632 53.04 -44.62 -26.70
CA GLY A 632 52.49 -44.78 -25.33
C GLY A 632 53.30 -45.68 -24.38
N GLU A 633 52.94 -45.70 -23.07
CA GLU A 633 53.03 -46.84 -22.11
C GLU A 633 52.62 -46.46 -20.65
N GLU A 634 52.05 -47.45 -19.95
CA GLU A 634 51.95 -47.85 -18.52
C GLU A 634 51.99 -46.91 -17.27
N LYS A 635 51.05 -47.20 -16.32
CA LYS A 635 51.03 -47.31 -14.81
C LYS A 635 52.25 -46.83 -13.95
N PRO A 636 52.21 -46.65 -12.58
CA PRO A 636 51.22 -47.03 -11.52
C PRO A 636 51.07 -46.07 -10.26
N LYS A 637 50.30 -46.55 -9.24
CA LYS A 637 50.50 -46.48 -7.75
C LYS A 637 49.78 -45.41 -6.85
N GLU A 638 49.02 -45.96 -5.89
CA GLU A 638 48.71 -45.57 -4.48
C GLU A 638 49.91 -45.02 -3.67
N PRO A 639 49.80 -44.49 -2.40
CA PRO A 639 48.79 -44.77 -1.35
C PRO A 639 48.40 -43.58 -0.39
N ASP A 640 47.56 -43.93 0.60
CA ASP A 640 47.62 -43.60 2.05
C ASP A 640 46.43 -42.87 2.71
N GLU A 641 45.82 -43.59 3.66
CA GLU A 641 45.00 -43.10 4.78
C GLU A 641 45.82 -42.24 5.77
N PRO A 642 45.17 -41.61 6.76
CA PRO A 642 45.16 -42.28 8.08
C PRO A 642 43.85 -42.16 8.87
N SER A 643 43.76 -43.05 9.85
CA SER A 643 42.75 -43.23 10.89
C SER A 643 43.15 -42.60 12.25
N GLY A 644 42.16 -42.44 13.15
CA GLY A 644 42.30 -42.28 14.61
C GLY A 644 42.06 -40.86 15.16
N GLY A 645 41.32 -40.61 16.26
CA GLY A 645 40.65 -41.47 17.24
C GLY A 645 40.01 -40.67 18.41
N GLU A 646 39.19 -41.39 19.18
CA GLU A 646 38.86 -41.32 20.63
C GLU A 646 38.13 -40.13 21.32
N GLY A 647 37.10 -40.49 22.12
CA GLY A 647 36.69 -39.75 23.34
C GLY A 647 35.22 -39.83 23.78
N THR A 648 34.82 -40.82 24.59
CA THR A 648 33.65 -40.82 25.53
C THR A 648 34.05 -40.23 26.91
N PRO A 649 33.21 -40.08 27.99
CA PRO A 649 31.77 -40.35 28.22
C PRO A 649 30.97 -39.23 29.00
N GLY A 650 29.65 -39.38 29.19
CA GLY A 650 28.93 -38.74 30.33
C GLY A 650 27.42 -38.47 30.21
N GLN A 651 26.59 -39.39 30.71
CA GLN A 651 25.17 -39.23 31.14
C GLN A 651 25.05 -38.29 32.38
N PRO A 652 23.85 -37.91 32.93
CA PRO A 652 22.48 -38.40 32.70
C PRO A 652 21.37 -37.29 32.58
N ASP A 653 20.14 -37.67 32.21
CA ASP A 653 18.98 -37.76 33.14
C ASP A 653 17.59 -37.36 32.57
N HIS A 654 16.66 -38.33 32.70
CA HIS A 654 15.22 -38.28 32.97
C HIS A 654 14.15 -37.56 32.09
N SER A 655 13.30 -38.43 31.49
CA SER A 655 11.80 -38.45 31.57
C SER A 655 10.97 -37.63 30.58
N PRO A 656 9.70 -38.02 30.31
CA PRO A 656 9.20 -39.34 29.91
C PRO A 656 8.48 -39.29 28.53
N GLU A 657 8.24 -40.47 27.98
CA GLU A 657 7.50 -40.73 26.74
C GLU A 657 6.03 -40.25 26.83
N GLU A 658 5.60 -39.47 25.84
CA GLU A 658 4.22 -39.48 25.33
C GLU A 658 4.28 -39.85 23.84
N GLU A 659 3.56 -40.90 23.48
CA GLU A 659 3.45 -41.44 22.12
C GLU A 659 2.86 -40.40 21.16
N ASN A 660 3.56 -40.12 20.06
CA ASN A 660 3.02 -39.38 18.92
C ASN A 660 2.67 -40.36 17.80
N PRO A 661 1.38 -40.60 17.51
CA PRO A 661 0.95 -41.47 16.43
C PRO A 661 0.90 -40.66 15.14
N ASP A 662 2.04 -40.47 14.46
CA ASP A 662 2.11 -40.14 13.01
C ASP A 662 3.56 -39.84 12.59
N THR A 663 4.45 -40.83 12.75
CA THR A 663 5.76 -40.78 12.07
C THR A 663 5.63 -41.55 10.75
N PRO A 664 5.91 -40.94 9.58
CA PRO A 664 5.99 -41.68 8.32
C PRO A 664 7.10 -42.75 8.44
N PRO A 665 6.93 -43.95 7.87
CA PRO A 665 7.94 -44.98 7.98
C PRO A 665 9.25 -44.52 7.34
N GLY A 666 10.35 -44.73 8.08
CA GLY A 666 11.70 -44.41 7.65
C GLY A 666 12.11 -45.17 6.38
N GLU A 667 13.11 -44.61 5.69
CA GLU A 667 13.79 -45.21 4.56
C GLU A 667 14.46 -46.54 4.98
N GLU A 668 13.73 -47.65 4.88
CA GLU A 668 14.34 -48.95 4.66
C GLU A 668 14.36 -49.20 3.16
N GLN A 669 15.55 -49.34 2.57
CA GLN A 669 15.71 -49.93 1.25
C GLN A 669 15.36 -51.42 1.33
N PRO A 670 14.34 -51.93 0.61
CA PRO A 670 14.21 -53.35 0.37
C PRO A 670 14.95 -53.71 -0.91
N SER A 671 15.83 -54.69 -0.79
CA SER A 671 16.48 -55.42 -1.87
C SER A 671 15.49 -55.90 -2.94
N ILE A 672 15.95 -55.88 -4.20
CA ILE A 672 15.28 -56.45 -5.37
C ILE A 672 14.82 -57.90 -5.08
N PRO A 673 13.52 -58.23 -5.19
CA PRO A 673 13.08 -59.59 -5.40
C PRO A 673 12.78 -59.76 -6.90
N SER A 674 13.74 -60.37 -7.58
CA SER A 674 13.48 -61.16 -8.76
C SER A 674 12.65 -62.37 -8.36
N GLU A 675 11.33 -62.33 -8.55
CA GLU A 675 10.50 -63.54 -8.50
C GLU A 675 9.34 -63.41 -9.50
N VAL A 676 9.55 -64.00 -10.67
CA VAL A 676 8.48 -64.40 -11.58
C VAL A 676 7.84 -65.65 -10.98
N ASN A 677 6.53 -65.64 -10.79
CA ASN A 677 5.75 -66.78 -10.32
C ASN A 677 5.99 -68.00 -11.24
N PRO A 678 6.31 -69.21 -10.72
CA PRO A 678 6.72 -70.35 -11.56
C PRO A 678 5.64 -70.91 -12.51
N GLU A 679 4.40 -70.43 -12.46
CA GLU A 679 3.31 -70.84 -13.36
C GLU A 679 3.22 -70.01 -14.67
N ASP A 680 4.02 -68.96 -14.85
CA ASP A 680 3.93 -68.03 -16.00
C ASP A 680 5.07 -68.19 -17.04
N THR A 681 5.55 -69.42 -17.30
CA THR A 681 6.65 -69.64 -18.27
C THR A 681 6.28 -69.48 -19.75
N GLU A 682 5.02 -69.14 -20.07
CA GLU A 682 4.55 -68.84 -21.44
C GLU A 682 4.00 -67.40 -21.64
N LYS A 683 3.96 -66.55 -20.59
CA LYS A 683 3.39 -65.19 -20.69
C LYS A 683 4.45 -64.10 -20.90
N GLU A 684 4.15 -63.15 -21.77
CA GLU A 684 5.05 -62.03 -22.11
C GLU A 684 4.94 -60.89 -21.08
N VAL A 685 5.99 -60.08 -20.93
CA VAL A 685 5.92 -58.82 -20.14
C VAL A 685 5.29 -57.73 -21.02
N PRO A 686 4.19 -57.08 -20.59
CA PRO A 686 3.53 -56.07 -21.40
C PRO A 686 4.36 -54.78 -21.47
N SER A 687 4.28 -54.07 -22.60
CA SER A 687 4.81 -52.71 -22.72
C SER A 687 3.80 -51.71 -22.16
N PHE A 688 4.21 -50.88 -21.20
CA PHE A 688 3.38 -49.82 -20.62
C PHE A 688 4.23 -48.59 -20.29
N THR A 689 3.58 -47.44 -20.13
CA THR A 689 4.22 -46.21 -19.66
C THR A 689 3.70 -45.87 -18.26
N PRO A 690 4.57 -45.67 -17.23
CA PRO A 690 4.14 -45.27 -15.91
C PRO A 690 3.30 -43.98 -15.93
N PRO A 691 2.18 -43.91 -15.18
CA PRO A 691 1.37 -42.70 -15.09
C PRO A 691 2.18 -41.48 -14.66
N LYS A 692 1.95 -40.34 -15.32
CA LYS A 692 2.55 -39.03 -15.01
C LYS A 692 1.45 -37.99 -14.78
N GLY A 693 1.77 -36.92 -14.07
CA GLY A 693 0.84 -35.82 -13.83
C GLY A 693 -0.30 -36.16 -12.86
N LEU A 694 -0.12 -37.17 -11.99
CA LEU A 694 -1.12 -37.48 -10.97
C LEU A 694 -1.15 -36.37 -9.92
N SER A 695 -2.34 -35.91 -9.55
CA SER A 695 -2.55 -34.90 -8.51
C SER A 695 -3.67 -35.31 -7.57
N GLY A 696 -3.53 -34.96 -6.30
CA GLY A 696 -4.56 -35.16 -5.28
C GLY A 696 -4.63 -33.99 -4.29
N HIS A 697 -5.71 -33.93 -3.52
CA HIS A 697 -5.94 -32.82 -2.60
C HIS A 697 -5.56 -33.19 -1.16
N SER A 698 -4.90 -32.26 -0.46
CA SER A 698 -4.61 -32.43 0.97
C SER A 698 -5.90 -32.67 1.75
N GLY A 699 -5.87 -33.63 2.67
CA GLY A 699 -7.02 -34.06 3.47
C GLY A 699 -7.89 -35.14 2.81
N LYS A 700 -7.71 -35.45 1.52
CA LYS A 700 -8.39 -36.56 0.82
C LYS A 700 -7.58 -37.86 0.86
N MET A 701 -8.23 -38.97 0.55
CA MET A 701 -7.58 -40.28 0.43
C MET A 701 -6.95 -40.46 -0.96
N LEU A 702 -5.93 -41.31 -1.06
CA LEU A 702 -5.25 -41.65 -2.31
C LEU A 702 -6.21 -42.24 -3.36
N SER A 703 -7.29 -42.90 -2.92
CA SER A 703 -8.42 -43.35 -3.75
C SER A 703 -9.07 -42.24 -4.58
N SER A 704 -8.97 -40.97 -4.16
CA SER A 704 -9.49 -39.83 -4.93
C SER A 704 -8.66 -39.49 -6.18
N VAL A 705 -7.43 -40.01 -6.28
CA VAL A 705 -6.55 -39.82 -7.43
C VAL A 705 -6.85 -40.90 -8.47
N LYS A 706 -7.43 -40.49 -9.59
CA LYS A 706 -7.81 -41.40 -10.68
C LYS A 706 -6.56 -41.92 -11.41
N LEU A 707 -6.46 -43.24 -11.54
CA LEU A 707 -5.43 -43.89 -12.33
C LEU A 707 -5.93 -44.15 -13.78
N PRO A 708 -5.03 -44.14 -14.78
CA PRO A 708 -5.36 -44.58 -16.13
C PRO A 708 -5.78 -46.05 -16.18
N ALA A 709 -6.53 -46.43 -17.21
CA ALA A 709 -6.98 -47.81 -17.42
C ALA A 709 -5.81 -48.80 -17.41
N GLY A 710 -6.02 -49.94 -16.74
CA GLY A 710 -4.99 -50.96 -16.54
C GLY A 710 -4.06 -50.70 -15.34
N PHE A 711 -4.14 -49.56 -14.64
CA PHE A 711 -3.40 -49.33 -13.40
C PHE A 711 -4.32 -49.38 -12.18
N VAL A 712 -3.84 -50.02 -11.11
CA VAL A 712 -4.49 -50.08 -9.81
C VAL A 712 -3.52 -49.68 -8.70
N TRP A 713 -4.02 -49.03 -7.65
CA TRP A 713 -3.19 -48.64 -6.51
C TRP A 713 -2.66 -49.88 -5.79
N GLN A 714 -1.36 -49.89 -5.52
CA GLN A 714 -0.73 -50.90 -4.67
C GLN A 714 -0.47 -50.33 -3.28
N THR A 715 -0.10 -49.05 -3.17
CA THR A 715 -0.19 -48.32 -1.91
C THR A 715 -1.65 -48.24 -1.48
N SER A 716 -1.92 -48.40 -0.18
CA SER A 716 -3.29 -48.43 0.34
C SER A 716 -4.09 -47.23 -0.14
N GLU A 717 -5.24 -47.50 -0.76
CA GLU A 717 -6.16 -46.48 -1.25
C GLU A 717 -6.73 -45.58 -0.13
N SER A 718 -6.70 -46.05 1.12
CA SER A 718 -7.07 -45.27 2.31
C SER A 718 -5.97 -44.31 2.79
N THR A 719 -4.80 -44.31 2.17
CA THR A 719 -3.68 -43.42 2.54
C THR A 719 -4.13 -41.97 2.40
N ARG A 720 -4.05 -41.20 3.49
CA ARG A 720 -4.42 -39.79 3.48
C ARG A 720 -3.31 -38.97 2.84
N LEU A 721 -3.68 -38.13 1.88
CA LEU A 721 -2.81 -37.12 1.32
C LEU A 721 -2.70 -35.98 2.32
N TRP A 722 -1.48 -35.67 2.78
CA TRP A 722 -1.24 -34.67 3.81
C TRP A 722 -0.03 -33.83 3.44
N ARG A 723 -0.15 -32.51 3.63
CA ARG A 723 0.83 -31.47 3.25
C ARG A 723 1.03 -31.35 1.74
N GLU A 724 1.25 -30.13 1.29
CA GLU A 724 1.53 -29.88 -0.11
C GLU A 724 2.93 -30.34 -0.47
N GLY A 725 3.06 -30.98 -1.63
CA GLY A 725 4.34 -31.53 -2.07
C GLY A 725 4.18 -32.66 -3.07
N SER A 726 5.31 -33.09 -3.65
CA SER A 726 5.36 -34.23 -4.55
C SER A 726 5.78 -35.47 -3.76
N TYR A 727 4.89 -36.46 -3.66
CA TYR A 727 5.14 -37.70 -2.94
C TYR A 727 5.11 -38.91 -3.88
N THR A 728 5.91 -39.93 -3.58
CA THR A 728 5.99 -41.15 -4.40
C THR A 728 5.09 -42.24 -3.80
N TYR A 729 4.21 -42.80 -4.62
CA TYR A 729 3.32 -43.91 -4.30
C TYR A 729 3.53 -45.05 -5.31
N TYR A 730 2.97 -46.23 -5.05
CA TYR A 730 3.18 -47.42 -5.89
C TYR A 730 1.86 -47.92 -6.50
N VAL A 731 1.93 -48.29 -7.78
CA VAL A 731 0.83 -48.88 -8.55
C VAL A 731 1.22 -50.23 -9.13
N LYS A 732 0.21 -51.02 -9.49
CA LYS A 732 0.32 -52.27 -10.25
C LYS A 732 -0.36 -52.08 -11.61
N TYR A 733 0.30 -52.52 -12.68
CA TYR A 733 -0.25 -52.60 -14.02
C TYR A 733 -0.83 -53.99 -14.28
N VAL A 734 -2.12 -54.02 -14.67
CA VAL A 734 -2.89 -55.21 -15.03
C VAL A 734 -3.27 -55.08 -16.52
N PRO A 735 -2.63 -55.83 -17.43
CA PRO A 735 -2.94 -55.79 -18.86
C PRO A 735 -4.34 -56.37 -19.13
N GLU A 736 -5.00 -55.92 -20.20
CA GLU A 736 -6.34 -56.41 -20.58
C GLU A 736 -6.34 -57.91 -20.92
N ASP A 737 -5.30 -58.39 -21.61
CA ASP A 737 -5.10 -59.81 -21.91
C ASP A 737 -4.20 -60.48 -20.86
N THR A 738 -4.82 -60.81 -19.72
CA THR A 738 -4.17 -61.51 -18.60
C THR A 738 -3.82 -62.98 -18.88
N LYS A 739 -4.24 -63.52 -20.03
CA LYS A 739 -3.85 -64.86 -20.50
C LYS A 739 -2.53 -64.83 -21.26
N LYS A 740 -2.26 -63.74 -21.99
CA LYS A 740 -1.01 -63.54 -22.73
C LYS A 740 0.08 -62.82 -21.93
N TYR A 741 -0.28 -61.88 -21.05
CA TYR A 741 0.68 -61.01 -20.38
C TYR A 741 0.63 -61.10 -18.84
N VAL A 742 1.78 -60.95 -18.20
CA VAL A 742 1.90 -60.88 -16.73
C VAL A 742 1.57 -59.48 -16.21
N SER A 743 1.03 -59.39 -14.99
CA SER A 743 0.87 -58.11 -14.29
C SER A 743 2.20 -57.63 -13.72
N VAL A 744 2.44 -56.32 -13.75
CA VAL A 744 3.70 -55.72 -13.26
C VAL A 744 3.41 -54.87 -12.02
N SER A 745 4.05 -55.19 -10.89
CA SER A 745 3.84 -54.53 -9.59
C SER A 745 5.00 -53.59 -9.22
N ASN A 746 4.86 -52.82 -8.13
CA ASN A 746 5.87 -51.91 -7.57
C ASN A 746 6.29 -50.78 -8.53
N ILE A 747 5.39 -50.29 -9.36
CA ILE A 747 5.68 -49.18 -10.28
C ILE A 747 5.57 -47.86 -9.50
N PRO A 748 6.65 -47.06 -9.34
CA PRO A 748 6.59 -45.80 -8.62
C PRO A 748 5.92 -44.72 -9.46
N VAL A 749 4.98 -43.99 -8.88
CA VAL A 749 4.31 -42.82 -9.47
C VAL A 749 4.39 -41.64 -8.51
N LYS A 750 4.65 -40.45 -9.06
CA LYS A 750 4.61 -39.20 -8.28
C LYS A 750 3.20 -38.65 -8.28
N VAL A 751 2.67 -38.36 -7.09
CA VAL A 751 1.42 -37.64 -6.89
C VAL A 751 1.73 -36.28 -6.30
N GLN A 752 1.33 -35.23 -6.98
CA GLN A 752 1.40 -33.86 -6.48
C GLN A 752 0.20 -33.62 -5.55
N VAL A 753 0.45 -33.39 -4.27
CA VAL A 753 -0.56 -33.01 -3.29
C VAL A 753 -0.69 -31.50 -3.27
N ILE A 754 -1.91 -31.01 -3.45
CA ILE A 754 -2.26 -29.59 -3.54
C ILE A 754 -3.28 -29.27 -2.45
N CYS A 755 -3.16 -28.12 -1.79
CA CYS A 755 -4.21 -27.63 -0.92
C CYS A 755 -5.33 -27.03 -1.79
N PRO A 756 -6.56 -27.57 -1.74
CA PRO A 756 -7.65 -27.05 -2.55
C PRO A 756 -7.97 -25.59 -2.24
N GLU A 757 -7.76 -25.19 -0.99
CA GLU A 757 -7.98 -23.85 -0.48
C GLU A 757 -7.21 -23.68 0.83
N HIS A 758 -6.48 -22.57 0.99
CA HIS A 758 -5.79 -22.30 2.25
C HIS A 758 -6.70 -21.60 3.25
N ARG A 759 -7.19 -22.35 4.24
CA ARG A 759 -7.89 -21.80 5.39
C ARG A 759 -6.95 -21.65 6.59
N TYR A 760 -6.35 -20.47 6.75
CA TYR A 760 -5.40 -20.18 7.83
C TYR A 760 -6.10 -19.78 9.13
N ILE A 761 -5.79 -20.48 10.22
CA ILE A 761 -6.08 -20.03 11.58
C ILE A 761 -4.83 -19.43 12.19
N SER A 762 -5.00 -18.31 12.87
CA SER A 762 -3.91 -17.59 13.52
C SER A 762 -3.84 -17.92 15.01
N GLU A 763 -2.63 -18.16 15.51
CA GLU A 763 -2.34 -18.24 16.93
C GLU A 763 -1.15 -17.34 17.27
N VAL A 764 -1.25 -16.61 18.39
CA VAL A 764 -0.12 -15.87 18.93
C VAL A 764 0.87 -16.86 19.55
N THR A 765 1.71 -17.45 18.72
CA THR A 765 2.77 -18.39 19.11
C THR A 765 3.86 -17.76 19.97
N ARG A 766 3.99 -16.44 19.94
CA ARG A 766 4.84 -15.68 20.87
C ARG A 766 4.21 -14.34 21.19
N ALA A 767 3.86 -14.13 22.46
CA ALA A 767 3.41 -12.81 22.90
C ALA A 767 4.52 -11.76 22.70
N ALA A 768 4.13 -10.56 22.26
CA ALA A 768 5.04 -9.44 22.23
C ALA A 768 5.40 -9.00 23.65
N THR A 769 6.64 -8.60 23.84
CA THR A 769 7.10 -7.95 25.07
C THR A 769 7.73 -6.60 24.72
N ARG A 770 8.13 -5.84 25.74
CA ARG A 770 8.80 -4.54 25.56
C ARG A 770 10.16 -4.61 24.85
N THR A 771 10.79 -5.77 24.86
CA THR A 771 12.15 -5.96 24.32
C THR A 771 12.23 -7.03 23.24
N ARG A 772 11.14 -7.75 22.98
CA ARG A 772 11.07 -8.81 21.99
C ARG A 772 9.74 -8.74 21.23
N LYS A 773 9.82 -8.65 19.90
CA LYS A 773 8.66 -8.70 19.02
C LYS A 773 7.90 -10.01 19.24
N GLY A 774 6.58 -9.92 19.29
CA GLY A 774 5.72 -11.10 19.28
C GLY A 774 5.72 -11.76 17.92
N GLN A 775 5.07 -12.90 17.82
CA GLN A 775 4.99 -13.70 16.61
C GLN A 775 3.62 -14.36 16.58
N GLU A 776 2.88 -14.08 15.53
CA GLU A 776 1.64 -14.75 15.19
C GLU A 776 1.94 -15.78 14.12
N THR A 777 1.50 -17.02 14.30
CA THR A 777 1.64 -18.08 13.32
C THR A 777 0.28 -18.37 12.73
N PHE A 778 0.22 -18.35 11.40
CA PHE A 778 -0.96 -18.68 10.61
C PHE A 778 -0.76 -20.09 10.11
N THR A 779 -1.63 -21.03 10.50
CA THR A 779 -1.56 -22.44 10.09
C THR A 779 -2.79 -22.81 9.30
N CYS A 780 -2.62 -23.37 8.11
CA CYS A 780 -3.72 -23.82 7.28
C CYS A 780 -4.34 -25.09 7.88
N GLU A 781 -5.63 -25.06 8.20
CA GLU A 781 -6.36 -26.20 8.79
C GLU A 781 -6.47 -27.41 7.85
N ILE A 782 -6.26 -27.21 6.55
CA ILE A 782 -6.47 -28.23 5.50
C ILE A 782 -5.15 -28.94 5.12
N CYS A 783 -4.04 -28.20 5.02
CA CYS A 783 -2.75 -28.76 4.59
C CYS A 783 -1.62 -28.61 5.61
N GLY A 784 -1.81 -27.88 6.70
CA GLY A 784 -0.80 -27.65 7.72
C GLY A 784 0.36 -26.74 7.26
N ASN A 785 0.26 -26.12 6.08
CA ASN A 785 1.17 -25.05 5.68
C ASN A 785 1.09 -23.92 6.71
N ALA A 786 2.23 -23.38 7.15
CA ALA A 786 2.27 -22.32 8.13
C ALA A 786 3.25 -21.20 7.74
N TYR A 787 2.85 -19.96 8.03
CA TYR A 787 3.74 -18.79 7.97
C TYR A 787 3.61 -17.97 9.24
N THR A 788 4.58 -17.08 9.46
CA THR A 788 4.63 -16.28 10.69
C THR A 788 4.70 -14.80 10.38
N ARG A 789 4.06 -13.99 11.22
CA ARG A 789 4.07 -12.54 11.19
C ARG A 789 4.65 -12.01 12.50
N GLU A 790 5.49 -10.99 12.43
CA GLU A 790 5.98 -10.31 13.63
C GLU A 790 4.91 -9.37 14.21
N ILE A 791 4.65 -9.51 15.52
CA ILE A 791 3.86 -8.57 16.29
C ILE A 791 4.81 -7.53 16.90
N SER A 792 4.53 -6.25 16.71
CA SER A 792 5.32 -5.14 17.26
C SER A 792 5.47 -5.23 18.78
N LEU A 793 6.55 -4.63 19.30
CA LEU A 793 6.83 -4.59 20.75
C LEU A 793 5.64 -4.05 21.54
N GLU A 794 5.42 -4.62 22.72
CA GLU A 794 4.41 -4.12 23.65
C GLU A 794 4.86 -2.75 24.18
N LEU A 795 4.12 -1.67 23.88
CA LEU A 795 4.50 -0.33 24.29
C LEU A 795 4.11 -0.02 25.74
N PRO A 796 4.87 0.82 26.44
CA PRO A 796 4.56 1.19 27.81
C PRO A 796 3.32 2.09 27.89
N LYS A 797 2.41 1.75 28.82
CA LYS A 797 1.21 2.52 29.13
C LYS A 797 1.54 3.98 29.47
N LYS A 798 1.07 4.91 28.63
CA LYS A 798 1.20 6.36 28.83
C LYS A 798 0.47 6.81 30.10
N PRO A 799 0.94 7.86 30.79
CA PRO A 799 0.24 8.40 31.95
C PRO A 799 -0.98 9.25 31.55
N GLU A 800 -1.99 9.29 32.42
CA GLU A 800 -3.19 10.12 32.25
C GLU A 800 -2.87 11.63 32.16
N PRO A 801 -3.68 12.41 31.42
CA PRO A 801 -3.54 13.87 31.36
C PRO A 801 -3.57 14.54 32.74
N VAL A 802 -2.83 15.65 32.87
CA VAL A 802 -2.72 16.38 34.13
C VAL A 802 -4.06 17.05 34.48
N SER A 803 -4.59 16.78 35.68
CA SER A 803 -5.84 17.39 36.14
C SER A 803 -5.64 18.39 37.29
N GLY A 804 -6.57 19.34 37.42
CA GLY A 804 -6.58 20.32 38.51
C GLY A 804 -5.48 21.38 38.44
N LEU A 805 -4.96 21.67 37.23
CA LEU A 805 -3.97 22.71 37.01
C LEU A 805 -4.50 24.10 37.40
N LYS A 806 -3.77 24.80 38.26
CA LYS A 806 -4.12 26.16 38.72
C LYS A 806 -2.90 27.00 39.04
N VAL A 807 -3.07 28.32 39.00
CA VAL A 807 -2.08 29.31 39.47
C VAL A 807 -2.18 29.43 40.99
N THR A 808 -1.07 29.31 41.71
CA THR A 808 -1.04 29.36 43.18
C THR A 808 -0.33 30.58 43.74
N LYS A 809 0.68 31.13 43.05
CA LYS A 809 1.35 32.38 43.44
C LYS A 809 1.65 33.25 42.23
N VAL A 810 1.41 34.55 42.37
CA VAL A 810 1.68 35.56 41.35
C VAL A 810 2.56 36.66 41.94
N SER A 811 3.65 36.98 41.26
CA SER A 811 4.53 38.10 41.60
C SER A 811 4.83 38.96 40.36
N ALA A 812 5.62 40.02 40.53
CA ALA A 812 6.03 40.86 39.42
C ALA A 812 7.03 40.18 38.46
N ASN A 813 7.66 39.08 38.87
CA ASN A 813 8.68 38.38 38.09
C ASN A 813 8.62 36.85 38.20
N SER A 814 7.54 36.31 38.76
CA SER A 814 7.36 34.86 38.89
C SER A 814 5.89 34.46 38.90
N LEU A 815 5.64 33.25 38.43
CA LEU A 815 4.35 32.57 38.46
C LEU A 815 4.57 31.15 38.97
N GLN A 816 3.77 30.73 39.96
CA GLN A 816 3.76 29.36 40.48
C GLN A 816 2.44 28.68 40.13
N PHE A 817 2.54 27.44 39.69
CA PHE A 817 1.42 26.59 39.27
C PHE A 817 1.43 25.29 40.08
N SER A 818 0.26 24.72 40.33
CA SER A 818 0.10 23.40 40.96
C SER A 818 -0.97 22.57 40.26
N TRP A 819 -0.89 21.26 40.36
CA TRP A 819 -1.87 20.31 39.83
C TRP A 819 -2.08 19.12 40.79
N LYS A 820 -3.03 18.23 40.48
CA LYS A 820 -3.20 16.98 41.22
C LYS A 820 -2.00 16.07 40.99
N LYS A 821 -1.45 15.48 42.06
CA LYS A 821 -0.31 14.56 41.96
C LYS A 821 -0.79 13.22 41.41
N THR A 822 -0.02 12.66 40.49
CA THR A 822 -0.20 11.31 39.96
C THR A 822 1.02 10.49 40.36
N GLU A 823 0.81 9.26 40.81
CA GLU A 823 1.89 8.41 41.31
C GLU A 823 2.70 7.79 40.16
N GLY A 824 4.02 7.72 40.32
CA GLY A 824 4.93 7.12 39.34
C GLY A 824 5.11 7.91 38.03
N VAL A 825 4.79 9.21 38.01
CA VAL A 825 4.99 10.07 36.83
C VAL A 825 5.82 11.31 37.18
N LYS A 826 6.49 11.86 36.16
CA LYS A 826 7.18 13.16 36.16
C LYS A 826 6.40 14.15 35.29
N TYR A 827 6.79 15.42 35.32
CA TYR A 827 6.07 16.49 34.61
C TYR A 827 7.02 17.40 33.83
N ARG A 828 6.61 17.77 32.62
CA ARG A 828 7.21 18.83 31.81
C ARG A 828 6.30 20.05 31.89
N ALA A 829 6.80 21.15 32.44
CA ALA A 829 6.11 22.43 32.49
C ALA A 829 6.72 23.38 31.45
N VAL A 830 5.90 23.92 30.56
CA VAL A 830 6.31 24.86 29.51
C VAL A 830 5.54 26.17 29.68
N LEU A 831 6.26 27.28 29.69
CA LEU A 831 5.67 28.62 29.77
C LEU A 831 5.78 29.29 28.41
N TYR A 832 4.67 29.80 27.91
CA TYR A 832 4.53 30.51 26.66
C TYR A 832 4.23 31.99 26.92
N GLN A 833 4.77 32.86 26.08
CA GLN A 833 4.32 34.24 25.96
C GLN A 833 3.91 34.48 24.52
N LYS A 834 2.63 34.82 24.31
CA LYS A 834 1.98 34.70 22.99
C LYS A 834 2.11 33.26 22.49
N ASN A 835 2.85 33.01 21.40
CA ASN A 835 3.04 31.68 20.81
C ASN A 835 4.49 31.18 20.94
N ALA A 836 5.38 31.93 21.62
CA ALA A 836 6.78 31.53 21.81
C ALA A 836 7.00 30.90 23.18
N VAL A 837 7.75 29.79 23.22
CA VAL A 837 8.23 29.19 24.46
C VAL A 837 9.25 30.12 25.10
N VAL A 838 8.98 30.54 26.33
CA VAL A 838 9.89 31.42 27.10
C VAL A 838 10.66 30.67 28.20
N ALA A 839 10.14 29.53 28.66
CA ALA A 839 10.83 28.67 29.61
C ALA A 839 10.26 27.25 29.60
N THR A 840 11.13 26.26 29.79
CA THR A 840 10.76 24.85 29.97
C THR A 840 11.39 24.32 31.25
N GLY A 841 10.66 23.50 31.99
CA GLY A 841 11.09 22.91 33.24
C GLY A 841 10.60 21.49 33.41
N TYR A 842 11.35 20.70 34.19
CA TYR A 842 10.99 19.34 34.54
C TYR A 842 10.93 19.19 36.06
N THR A 843 9.97 18.42 36.56
CA THR A 843 9.76 18.21 37.99
C THR A 843 9.05 16.89 38.25
N ASP A 844 9.36 16.25 39.37
CA ASP A 844 8.62 15.12 39.96
C ASP A 844 7.55 15.58 40.97
N LYS A 845 7.60 16.86 41.36
CA LYS A 845 6.61 17.51 42.23
C LYS A 845 5.40 17.98 41.43
N ASN A 846 4.25 18.06 42.10
CA ASN A 846 3.00 18.59 41.54
C ASN A 846 2.90 20.13 41.57
N VAL A 847 4.04 20.81 41.63
CA VAL A 847 4.16 22.27 41.71
C VAL A 847 5.39 22.72 40.93
N TYR A 848 5.25 23.80 40.16
CA TYR A 848 6.38 24.39 39.44
C TYR A 848 6.31 25.92 39.43
N ALA A 849 7.45 26.58 39.59
CA ALA A 849 7.56 28.03 39.63
C ALA A 849 8.51 28.53 38.55
N PHE A 850 7.99 29.35 37.65
CA PHE A 850 8.79 30.10 36.70
C PHE A 850 9.19 31.43 37.32
N SER A 851 10.46 31.81 37.19
CA SER A 851 11.04 33.04 37.74
C SER A 851 11.70 33.89 36.65
N LYS A 852 12.18 35.10 36.99
CA LYS A 852 12.79 36.06 36.06
C LYS A 852 11.87 36.49 34.91
N LEU A 853 10.56 36.42 35.12
CA LEU A 853 9.55 36.80 34.13
C LEU A 853 9.43 38.32 33.99
N GLN A 854 9.03 38.78 32.80
CA GLN A 854 8.66 40.17 32.59
C GLN A 854 7.40 40.53 33.41
N SER A 855 7.44 41.67 34.09
CA SER A 855 6.29 42.19 34.86
C SER A 855 5.16 42.69 33.98
N ALA A 856 3.92 42.54 34.47
CA ALA A 856 2.70 42.96 33.77
C ALA A 856 2.56 42.37 32.36
N ALA A 857 2.96 41.10 32.21
CA ALA A 857 2.87 40.36 30.96
C ALA A 857 2.00 39.12 31.15
N ASP A 858 1.33 38.73 30.06
CA ASP A 858 0.45 37.57 30.00
C ASP A 858 1.23 36.35 29.53
N TYR A 859 1.01 35.22 30.20
CA TYR A 859 1.63 33.94 29.89
C TYR A 859 0.58 32.84 29.83
N GLN A 860 0.88 31.82 29.05
CA GLN A 860 0.14 30.55 29.05
C GLN A 860 1.09 29.46 29.52
N MET A 861 0.73 28.77 30.58
CA MET A 861 1.47 27.61 31.06
C MET A 861 0.81 26.36 30.51
N LYS A 862 1.62 25.40 30.07
CA LYS A 862 1.22 24.04 29.71
C LYS A 862 2.01 23.05 30.56
N VAL A 863 1.38 21.96 30.98
CA VAL A 863 2.04 20.86 31.69
C VAL A 863 1.59 19.51 31.17
N THR A 864 2.56 18.61 31.03
CA THR A 864 2.37 17.26 30.51
C THR A 864 3.00 16.27 31.47
N ALA A 865 2.25 15.25 31.88
CA ALA A 865 2.79 14.14 32.65
C ALA A 865 3.61 13.23 31.73
N TYR A 866 4.65 12.57 32.25
CA TYR A 866 5.39 11.54 31.53
C TYR A 866 5.95 10.47 32.46
N ARG A 867 6.14 9.25 31.95
CA ARG A 867 6.88 8.17 32.61
C ARG A 867 8.26 8.03 31.97
N GLU A 868 9.25 7.68 32.78
CA GLU A 868 10.55 7.25 32.26
C GLU A 868 10.63 5.74 32.36
N ILE A 869 10.77 5.09 31.22
CA ILE A 869 10.84 3.63 31.08
C ILE A 869 11.97 3.36 30.09
N ASP A 870 12.95 2.54 30.48
CA ASP A 870 14.09 2.14 29.65
C ASP A 870 14.86 3.31 29.01
N GLY A 871 14.99 4.43 29.73
CA GLY A 871 15.68 5.64 29.26
C GLY A 871 14.85 6.58 28.37
N GLY A 872 13.67 6.15 27.93
CA GLY A 872 12.71 6.95 27.14
C GLY A 872 11.68 7.69 28.00
N LYS A 873 11.19 8.85 27.52
CA LYS A 873 10.11 9.63 28.16
C LYS A 873 8.79 9.48 27.41
N TYR A 874 7.79 8.90 28.07
CA TYR A 874 6.47 8.63 27.49
C TYR A 874 5.45 9.62 28.06
N TYR A 875 5.05 10.60 27.24
CA TYR A 875 4.18 11.70 27.64
C TYR A 875 2.70 11.31 27.58
N ALA A 876 1.88 11.95 28.42
CA ALA A 876 0.42 11.91 28.33
C ALA A 876 -0.06 12.55 27.02
N ASP A 877 -1.14 12.01 26.44
CA ASP A 877 -1.64 12.42 25.11
C ASP A 877 -2.19 13.86 25.06
N GLN A 878 -2.51 14.44 26.23
CA GLN A 878 -2.98 15.83 26.31
C GLN A 878 -2.20 16.65 27.33
N GLU A 879 -1.89 17.89 26.95
CA GLU A 879 -1.29 18.88 27.84
C GLU A 879 -2.38 19.70 28.55
N ALA A 880 -2.28 19.83 29.87
CA ALA A 880 -3.13 20.75 30.61
C ALA A 880 -2.63 22.17 30.46
N SER A 881 -3.52 23.15 30.28
CA SER A 881 -3.12 24.55 30.10
C SER A 881 -3.88 25.54 30.99
N VAL A 882 -3.19 26.57 31.47
CA VAL A 882 -3.78 27.68 32.22
C VAL A 882 -3.11 29.00 31.87
N LYS A 883 -3.91 30.07 31.72
CA LYS A 883 -3.40 31.43 31.47
C LYS A 883 -3.19 32.17 32.79
N ALA A 884 -2.11 32.93 32.87
CA ALA A 884 -1.73 33.70 34.05
C ALA A 884 -0.94 34.95 33.68
N SER A 885 -1.10 36.03 34.44
CA SER A 885 -0.39 37.29 34.22
C SER A 885 0.49 37.62 35.42
N THR A 886 1.72 38.08 35.18
CA THR A 886 2.58 38.61 36.25
C THR A 886 2.04 39.93 36.78
N ALA A 887 2.27 40.19 38.06
CA ALA A 887 1.87 41.44 38.70
C ALA A 887 2.67 42.65 38.17
N LEU A 888 2.18 43.86 38.48
CA LEU A 888 2.91 45.09 38.19
C LEU A 888 4.20 45.19 39.01
N GLY A 889 5.28 45.65 38.36
CA GLY A 889 6.56 45.91 38.99
C GLY A 889 6.47 46.91 40.16
N LYS A 890 7.35 46.73 41.15
CA LYS A 890 7.49 47.67 42.28
C LYS A 890 7.92 49.04 41.76
N VAL A 891 7.21 50.10 42.17
CA VAL A 891 7.54 51.47 41.75
C VAL A 891 8.90 51.88 42.34
N LYS A 892 9.84 52.30 41.50
CA LYS A 892 11.11 52.89 41.95
C LYS A 892 10.93 54.41 42.16
N LEU A 893 10.78 54.81 43.42
CA LEU A 893 10.68 56.22 43.82
C LEU A 893 12.05 56.90 43.69
N VAL A 894 12.21 57.78 42.69
CA VAL A 894 13.50 58.38 42.31
C VAL A 894 13.84 59.56 43.20
N SER A 895 12.93 60.52 43.37
CA SER A 895 13.21 61.73 44.15
C SER A 895 11.98 62.30 44.83
N VAL A 896 12.20 62.92 46.00
CA VAL A 896 11.24 63.78 46.71
C VAL A 896 12.01 65.05 47.07
N LYS A 897 11.84 66.12 46.29
CA LYS A 897 12.60 67.37 46.42
C LYS A 897 11.67 68.58 46.51
N GLY A 898 12.04 69.59 47.30
CA GLY A 898 11.27 70.83 47.39
C GLY A 898 11.17 71.53 46.03
N GLN A 899 10.05 72.20 45.76
CA GLN A 899 9.82 72.95 44.52
C GLN A 899 9.08 74.26 44.83
N GLY A 900 9.78 75.21 45.43
CA GLY A 900 9.20 76.46 45.96
C GLY A 900 8.58 76.30 47.36
N THR A 901 7.97 77.37 47.87
CA THR A 901 7.44 77.44 49.24
C THR A 901 6.27 76.47 49.46
N GLY A 902 6.42 75.56 50.43
CA GLY A 902 5.35 74.63 50.84
C GLY A 902 5.00 73.55 49.81
N LYS A 903 5.87 73.31 48.80
CA LYS A 903 5.65 72.38 47.70
C LYS A 903 6.79 71.35 47.60
N VAL A 904 6.44 70.10 47.32
CA VAL A 904 7.41 69.03 47.08
C VAL A 904 7.08 68.28 45.79
N LYS A 905 8.07 68.11 44.92
CA LYS A 905 8.01 67.33 43.69
C LYS A 905 8.44 65.89 43.97
N ILE A 906 7.56 64.96 43.65
CA ILE A 906 7.74 63.53 43.81
C ILE A 906 7.89 62.94 42.40
N THR A 907 8.99 62.23 42.13
CA THR A 907 9.29 61.65 40.80
C THR A 907 9.67 60.18 40.95
N TRP A 908 9.17 59.34 40.06
CA TRP A 908 9.41 57.89 40.06
C TRP A 908 9.75 57.39 38.65
N LYS A 909 10.26 56.16 38.54
CA LYS A 909 10.42 55.51 37.23
C LYS A 909 9.08 54.98 36.73
N LYS A 910 8.86 55.07 35.42
CA LYS A 910 7.71 54.43 34.75
C LYS A 910 7.71 52.93 35.05
N VAL A 911 6.52 52.39 35.28
CA VAL A 911 6.27 50.95 35.45
C VAL A 911 5.58 50.47 34.18
N SER A 912 6.15 49.46 33.52
CA SER A 912 5.58 48.92 32.29
C SER A 912 4.19 48.32 32.56
N GLY A 913 3.24 48.53 31.64
CA GLY A 913 1.85 48.05 31.77
C GLY A 913 0.98 48.74 32.83
N ALA A 914 1.49 49.75 33.54
CA ALA A 914 0.69 50.50 34.52
C ALA A 914 -0.41 51.33 33.84
N GLY A 915 -1.65 51.16 34.28
CA GLY A 915 -2.76 52.06 33.93
C GLY A 915 -2.73 53.37 34.74
N GLY A 916 -2.09 53.36 35.91
CA GLY A 916 -1.98 54.54 36.76
C GLY A 916 -1.16 54.32 38.03
N TYR A 917 -1.09 55.36 38.86
CA TYR A 917 -0.36 55.36 40.13
C TYR A 917 -1.22 55.87 41.28
N GLU A 918 -1.06 55.30 42.47
CA GLU A 918 -1.60 55.86 43.71
C GLU A 918 -0.45 56.31 44.61
N ILE A 919 -0.52 57.57 45.05
CA ILE A 919 0.49 58.22 45.89
C ILE A 919 -0.08 58.36 47.28
N PHE A 920 0.70 57.93 48.27
CA PHE A 920 0.37 57.99 49.68
C PHE A 920 1.39 58.83 50.42
N MET A 921 0.91 59.56 51.43
CA MET A 921 1.74 60.40 52.29
C MET A 921 1.34 60.19 53.75
N LYS A 922 2.33 60.19 54.64
CA LYS A 922 2.12 60.37 56.08
C LYS A 922 2.90 61.56 56.60
N THR A 923 2.44 62.14 57.71
CA THR A 923 3.09 63.26 58.39
C THR A 923 3.57 62.78 59.76
N GLY A 924 4.86 62.91 60.05
CA GLY A 924 5.46 62.40 61.30
C GLY A 924 5.23 60.89 61.48
N THR A 925 4.72 60.51 62.65
CA THR A 925 4.40 59.12 63.05
C THR A 925 3.02 58.64 62.59
N GLY A 926 2.23 59.49 61.91
CA GLY A 926 0.86 59.15 61.50
C GLY A 926 0.77 58.04 60.42
N SER A 927 -0.46 57.67 60.07
CA SER A 927 -0.75 56.66 59.04
C SER A 927 -0.64 57.21 57.61
N TYR A 928 -0.37 56.33 56.64
CA TYR A 928 -0.33 56.69 55.22
C TYR A 928 -1.74 56.94 54.68
N LYS A 929 -2.00 58.17 54.22
CA LYS A 929 -3.24 58.54 53.54
C LYS A 929 -2.99 58.67 52.03
N LYS A 930 -3.95 58.22 51.21
CA LYS A 930 -3.89 58.41 49.76
C LYS A 930 -4.08 59.89 49.44
N ILE A 931 -3.12 60.49 48.76
CA ILE A 931 -3.16 61.92 48.41
C ILE A 931 -3.44 62.16 46.94
N LYS A 932 -3.20 61.17 46.06
CA LYS A 932 -3.54 61.27 44.64
C LYS A 932 -3.71 59.90 44.00
N SER A 933 -4.68 59.79 43.11
CA SER A 933 -4.74 58.75 42.09
C SER A 933 -4.47 59.39 40.73
N ILE A 934 -3.52 58.84 39.98
CA ILE A 934 -3.13 59.29 38.66
C ILE A 934 -3.59 58.23 37.67
N ALA A 935 -4.54 58.56 36.80
CA ALA A 935 -5.14 57.62 35.84
C ALA A 935 -4.37 57.53 34.50
N LYS A 936 -3.26 58.26 34.37
CA LYS A 936 -2.39 58.22 33.19
C LYS A 936 -1.09 57.49 33.56
N GLY A 937 -0.93 56.25 33.10
CA GLY A 937 0.26 55.43 33.33
C GLY A 937 1.58 55.99 32.78
N LYS A 938 1.52 56.99 31.88
CA LYS A 938 2.69 57.72 31.38
C LYS A 938 3.18 58.82 32.35
N THR A 939 2.36 59.26 33.31
CA THR A 939 2.72 60.31 34.26
C THR A 939 3.61 59.77 35.37
N VAL A 940 4.82 60.32 35.49
CA VAL A 940 5.87 59.83 36.40
C VAL A 940 6.34 60.85 37.44
N ALA A 941 5.62 61.97 37.56
CA ALA A 941 5.87 63.00 38.56
C ALA A 941 4.57 63.60 39.09
N PHE A 942 4.60 64.07 40.34
CA PHE A 942 3.50 64.76 41.01
C PHE A 942 4.03 65.77 42.01
N THR A 943 3.47 66.97 42.05
CA THR A 943 3.84 68.01 43.02
C THR A 943 2.74 68.14 44.07
N LYS A 944 3.09 67.93 45.35
CA LYS A 944 2.19 68.17 46.48
C LYS A 944 2.45 69.55 47.07
N SER A 945 1.41 70.38 47.12
CA SER A 945 1.39 71.71 47.74
C SER A 945 0.73 71.70 49.12
N GLY A 946 0.89 72.79 49.88
CA GLY A 946 0.23 73.01 51.17
C GLY A 946 0.88 72.28 52.35
N LEU A 947 2.18 71.97 52.26
CA LEU A 947 2.92 71.29 53.32
C LEU A 947 3.41 72.31 54.36
N LYS A 948 3.26 72.07 55.66
CA LYS A 948 3.58 73.01 56.77
C LYS A 948 5.08 72.98 57.16
N LYS A 949 5.64 74.13 57.55
CA LYS A 949 7.06 74.27 57.97
C LYS A 949 7.33 73.43 59.22
N GLY A 950 8.54 72.88 59.35
CA GLY A 950 8.98 72.09 60.50
C GLY A 950 8.46 70.64 60.54
N LYS A 951 7.66 70.19 59.56
CA LYS A 951 7.08 68.84 59.53
C LYS A 951 7.86 67.88 58.61
N ASN A 952 7.88 66.60 58.99
CA ASN A 952 8.41 65.48 58.20
C ASN A 952 7.28 64.80 57.42
N TYR A 953 7.49 64.61 56.13
CA TYR A 953 6.53 63.95 55.23
C TYR A 953 7.17 62.74 54.58
N SER A 954 6.55 61.56 54.72
CA SER A 954 7.01 60.33 54.07
C SER A 954 6.07 59.93 52.95
N PHE A 955 6.63 59.55 51.80
CA PHE A 955 5.89 59.22 50.59
C PHE A 955 6.15 57.78 50.15
N ARG A 956 5.09 57.10 49.70
CA ARG A 956 5.17 55.81 48.99
C ARG A 956 4.18 55.79 47.84
N ILE A 957 4.52 55.06 46.78
CA ILE A 957 3.74 55.01 45.54
C ILE A 957 3.55 53.56 45.13
N ARG A 958 2.37 53.21 44.60
CA ARG A 958 2.14 51.92 43.92
C ARG A 958 1.54 52.13 42.55
N ALA A 959 1.87 51.24 41.62
CA ALA A 959 1.24 51.19 40.30
C ALA A 959 -0.07 50.39 40.36
N TYR A 960 -1.01 50.70 39.48
CA TYR A 960 -2.20 49.89 39.27
C TYR A 960 -2.56 49.74 37.79
N LYS A 961 -3.27 48.68 37.43
CA LYS A 961 -3.90 48.46 36.12
C LYS A 961 -5.38 48.13 36.38
N LYS A 962 -6.27 48.59 35.50
CA LYS A 962 -7.70 48.23 35.56
C LYS A 962 -7.93 47.01 34.65
N SER A 963 -8.64 46.00 35.15
CA SER A 963 -9.13 44.86 34.39
C SER A 963 -10.51 44.47 34.92
N GLY A 964 -11.52 44.34 34.05
CA GLY A 964 -12.90 44.01 34.45
C GLY A 964 -13.50 44.96 35.52
N GLY A 965 -13.22 46.26 35.44
CA GLY A 965 -13.66 47.26 36.43
C GLY A 965 -12.88 47.29 37.75
N LYS A 966 -12.09 46.26 38.07
CA LYS A 966 -11.29 46.16 39.32
C LYS A 966 -9.83 46.61 39.10
N LYS A 967 -9.21 47.19 40.14
CA LYS A 967 -7.79 47.61 40.11
C LYS A 967 -6.89 46.51 40.67
N ALA A 968 -5.98 46.00 39.85
CA ALA A 968 -4.86 45.17 40.28
C ALA A 968 -3.67 46.07 40.63
N TYR A 969 -3.03 45.82 41.78
CA TYR A 969 -1.97 46.69 42.32
C TYR A 969 -0.60 46.00 42.32
N GLY A 970 0.45 46.77 42.00
CA GLY A 970 1.83 46.37 42.29
C GLY A 970 2.23 46.68 43.74
N ALA A 971 3.39 46.19 44.16
CA ALA A 971 3.96 46.50 45.47
C ALA A 971 4.24 48.00 45.65
N TYR A 972 4.14 48.49 46.89
CA TYR A 972 4.54 49.85 47.23
C TYR A 972 6.04 50.08 47.01
N SER A 973 6.40 51.29 46.59
CA SER A 973 7.79 51.75 46.54
C SER A 973 8.43 51.73 47.92
N ASN A 974 9.77 51.75 47.95
CA ASN A 974 10.47 52.16 49.16
C ASN A 974 10.02 53.58 49.56
N VAL A 975 10.00 53.84 50.87
CA VAL A 975 9.59 55.12 51.44
C VAL A 975 10.70 56.15 51.24
N LYS A 976 10.35 57.37 50.83
CA LYS A 976 11.25 58.53 50.93
C LYS A 976 10.63 59.61 51.80
N THR A 977 11.45 60.18 52.68
CA THR A 977 11.04 61.24 53.61
C THR A 977 11.64 62.57 53.18
N TRP A 978 10.83 63.62 53.31
CA TRP A 978 11.25 65.00 53.08
C TRP A 978 10.80 65.87 54.26
N LYS A 979 11.73 66.65 54.80
CA LYS A 979 11.49 67.62 55.87
C LYS A 979 11.34 69.00 55.26
N ARG A 980 10.24 69.70 55.57
CA ARG A 980 10.15 71.14 55.27
C ARG A 980 10.94 71.88 56.35
N LYS A 981 12.16 72.29 56.02
CA LYS A 981 13.00 73.14 56.90
C LYS A 981 12.32 74.49 57.13
#